data_AF-A0A1Y4G3Z7-F1
#
_entry.id   AF-A0A1Y4G3Z7-F1
#
_cell.length_a   1.000
_cell.length_b   1.000
_cell.length_c   1.000
_cell.angle_alpha   90.00
_cell.angle_beta   90.00
_cell.angle_gamma   90.00
#
_symmetry.space_group_name_H-M   'P 1'
#
loop_
_entity.id
_entity.type
_entity.pdbx_description
1 polymer ?
#
loop_
_entity_poly.entity_id
_entity_poly.type
_entity_poly.pdbx_seq_one_letter_code
_entity_poly.pdbx_strand_id
1 'polypeptide(L)'
;MNVYASNIAPAIVSLPFIALAITLPYLIHQHRKADSVPWLRTLVVYSFALYLVCACFLVLLPLLANCSAVVLYAQTPQLVPFNFARGFLTENAFFCDAYSLFPTFRNPYAYKALFNVLLLVPLGMYLRCYFRRSWRQTLLIGFLVTLSFEATQITGFWGLYEHPYRPFDVDDLILKTLGAMVGFWAAGPALRVLPDIRLIAMETREAGVRASATRRALSFAIDLAFAFASMTVLIFAQLFVAFNPHTTAESFLFVRWIGWFPLVLFFGIVPVAFKGRTFGQMILKLRIVRPDAEPARWYQIFARYGLLFLFAWTFVDIIIGVGVLDVLAESYPGCHDAPLIDMHDPTTTKIWLAFMALWIATLVVRAVRAKLRGAPFVMLNGVLSNTRVMTEAGVTLMRKRKLVLDVDEVRALEGLIAKDGTPLSELMERAGRAVAEEVRAWVPDPAPVVVLAGAGNNGGDGWVCARMLAEEGYPVTLVTPDIAERMKAEPARSTALAVLADAARDKLPLRVLVAPSADILDEELEGAQAVVDAVLGTGFSGEEVREPYASWIRAANRRRFEGARGAGRGSHRKRACERGDHERRGECALVPKAHDAPFAVSIDVPSGLSAQTGRAARPCFFADLTVTMLAFKPGLSSPAPRACGVIRLATLVDVDLYLERLRGDGHKEA
;
A
#
# COMPACT_ATOMS: atom_id res chain seq x y z
N MET A 1 -38.96 19.66 -16.31
CA MET A 1 -38.06 18.49 -16.45
C MET A 1 -36.73 18.79 -17.16
N ASN A 2 -36.65 19.70 -18.14
CA ASN A 2 -35.39 20.02 -18.85
C ASN A 2 -34.28 20.66 -17.99
N VAL A 3 -34.60 21.50 -17.00
CA VAL A 3 -33.58 22.18 -16.16
C VAL A 3 -32.85 21.22 -15.21
N TYR A 4 -33.53 20.17 -14.73
CA TYR A 4 -32.89 19.15 -13.90
C TYR A 4 -31.96 18.26 -14.74
N ALA A 5 -32.38 17.86 -15.94
CA ALA A 5 -31.55 17.07 -16.85
C ALA A 5 -30.31 17.84 -17.33
N SER A 6 -30.42 19.14 -17.60
CA SER A 6 -29.29 19.98 -18.04
C SER A 6 -28.22 20.19 -16.97
N ASN A 7 -28.58 20.15 -15.69
CA ASN A 7 -27.64 20.35 -14.58
C ASN A 7 -27.07 19.02 -14.04
N ILE A 8 -27.84 17.93 -14.12
CA ILE A 8 -27.43 16.62 -13.61
C ILE A 8 -26.42 15.95 -14.56
N ALA A 9 -26.59 16.06 -15.88
CA ALA A 9 -25.71 15.40 -16.85
C ALA A 9 -24.24 15.87 -16.76
N PRO A 10 -23.93 17.20 -16.71
CA PRO A 10 -22.56 17.67 -16.49
C PRO A 10 -21.98 17.25 -15.14
N ALA A 11 -22.81 17.16 -14.08
CA ALA A 11 -22.38 16.72 -12.76
C ALA A 11 -21.98 15.24 -12.77
N ILE A 12 -22.80 14.36 -13.36
CA ILE A 12 -22.47 12.92 -13.48
C ILE A 12 -21.14 12.71 -14.21
N VAL A 13 -20.86 13.52 -15.24
CA VAL A 13 -19.61 13.44 -15.99
C VAL A 13 -18.43 14.03 -15.20
N SER A 14 -18.59 15.18 -14.55
CA SER A 14 -17.49 15.91 -13.90
C SER A 14 -17.10 15.41 -12.50
N LEU A 15 -18.07 14.94 -11.69
CA LEU A 15 -17.85 14.51 -10.31
C LEU A 15 -16.80 13.41 -10.16
N PRO A 16 -16.77 12.35 -11.01
CA PRO A 16 -15.70 11.35 -10.98
C PRO A 16 -14.30 11.93 -11.18
N PHE A 17 -14.15 12.95 -12.03
CA PHE A 17 -12.85 13.59 -12.29
C PHE A 17 -12.44 14.53 -11.14
N ILE A 18 -13.38 15.27 -10.55
CA ILE A 18 -13.12 16.08 -9.36
C ILE A 18 -12.67 15.18 -8.20
N ALA A 19 -13.40 14.08 -7.96
CA ALA A 19 -13.04 13.10 -6.94
C ALA A 19 -11.66 12.48 -7.21
N LEU A 20 -11.33 12.20 -8.47
CA LEU A 20 -10.01 11.72 -8.87
C LEU A 20 -8.93 12.77 -8.58
N ALA A 21 -9.17 14.04 -8.92
CA ALA A 21 -8.24 15.14 -8.67
C ALA A 21 -7.97 15.35 -7.18
N ILE A 22 -9.00 15.26 -6.32
CA ILE A 22 -8.85 15.31 -4.86
C ILE A 22 -8.08 14.09 -4.33
N THR A 23 -8.32 12.91 -4.91
CA THR A 23 -7.68 11.66 -4.49
C THR A 23 -6.22 11.58 -4.96
N LEU A 24 -5.85 12.29 -6.03
CA LEU A 24 -4.54 12.20 -6.67
C LEU A 24 -3.37 12.60 -5.75
N PRO A 25 -3.37 13.75 -5.05
CA PRO A 25 -2.32 14.10 -4.09
C PRO A 25 -2.16 13.07 -2.98
N TYR A 26 -3.28 12.54 -2.48
CA TYR A 26 -3.27 11.48 -1.47
C TYR A 26 -2.58 10.22 -1.98
N LEU A 27 -2.92 9.77 -3.20
CA LEU A 27 -2.29 8.59 -3.81
C LEU A 27 -0.79 8.80 -4.04
N ILE A 28 -0.38 9.98 -4.51
CA ILE A 28 1.03 10.32 -4.69
C ILE A 28 1.76 10.28 -3.34
N HIS A 29 1.22 10.96 -2.32
CA HIS A 29 1.80 10.97 -0.98
C HIS A 29 1.93 9.55 -0.41
N GLN A 30 0.87 8.75 -0.55
CA GLN A 30 0.82 7.41 -0.01
C GLN A 30 1.80 6.47 -0.70
N HIS A 31 1.91 6.52 -2.04
CA HIS A 31 2.91 5.75 -2.79
C HIS A 31 4.35 6.21 -2.55
N ARG A 32 4.57 7.46 -2.11
CA ARG A 32 5.89 7.95 -1.70
C ARG A 32 6.30 7.49 -0.30
N LYS A 33 5.32 7.36 0.61
CA LYS A 33 5.50 6.92 2.00
C LYS A 33 5.53 5.40 2.14
N ALA A 34 4.67 4.70 1.40
CA ALA A 34 4.54 3.25 1.42
C ALA A 34 4.84 2.67 0.04
N ASP A 35 5.67 1.63 -0.03
CA ASP A 35 6.10 1.01 -1.29
C ASP A 35 4.94 0.37 -2.08
N SER A 36 3.85 0.05 -1.40
CA SER A 36 2.61 -0.44 -2.02
C SER A 36 1.39 0.10 -1.28
N VAL A 37 0.36 0.43 -2.06
CA VAL A 37 -0.98 0.74 -1.55
C VAL A 37 -1.90 -0.33 -2.10
N PRO A 38 -2.64 -1.07 -1.25
CA PRO A 38 -3.63 -2.01 -1.72
C PRO A 38 -4.64 -1.30 -2.63
N TRP A 39 -4.97 -1.88 -3.78
CA TRP A 39 -5.91 -1.27 -4.72
C TRP A 39 -7.28 -1.02 -4.06
N LEU A 40 -7.69 -1.88 -3.13
CA LEU A 40 -8.91 -1.70 -2.35
C LEU A 40 -8.86 -0.44 -1.49
N ARG A 41 -7.69 -0.10 -0.93
CA ARG A 41 -7.51 1.14 -0.16
C ARG A 41 -7.61 2.37 -1.06
N THR A 42 -7.04 2.32 -2.26
CA THR A 42 -7.21 3.36 -3.28
C THR A 42 -8.69 3.51 -3.67
N LEU A 43 -9.39 2.40 -3.90
CA LEU A 43 -10.81 2.42 -4.23
C LEU A 43 -11.65 3.02 -3.10
N VAL A 44 -11.39 2.63 -1.85
CA VAL A 44 -12.10 3.13 -0.66
C VAL A 44 -11.90 4.63 -0.47
N VAL A 45 -10.69 5.16 -0.70
CA VAL A 45 -10.44 6.61 -0.59
C VAL A 45 -11.07 7.36 -1.75
N TYR A 46 -10.97 6.83 -2.97
CA TYR A 46 -11.64 7.40 -4.14
C TYR A 46 -13.16 7.43 -3.95
N SER A 47 -13.77 6.32 -3.50
CA SER A 47 -15.21 6.23 -3.25
C SER A 47 -15.64 7.14 -2.11
N PHE A 48 -14.80 7.34 -1.10
CA PHE A 48 -15.04 8.32 -0.04
C PHE A 48 -15.01 9.75 -0.56
N ALA A 49 -14.01 10.12 -1.37
CA ALA A 49 -13.94 11.44 -2.00
C ALA A 49 -15.14 11.68 -2.93
N LEU A 50 -15.46 10.71 -3.80
CA LEU A 50 -16.61 10.78 -4.69
C LEU A 50 -17.91 10.93 -3.89
N TYR A 51 -18.09 10.14 -2.83
CA TYR A 51 -19.21 10.27 -1.91
C TYR A 51 -19.33 11.69 -1.33
N LEU A 52 -18.24 12.27 -0.81
CA LEU A 52 -18.26 13.60 -0.22
C LEU A 52 -18.66 14.67 -1.25
N VAL A 53 -18.08 14.62 -2.46
CA VAL A 53 -18.43 15.57 -3.52
C VAL A 53 -19.90 15.39 -3.94
N CYS A 54 -20.38 14.15 -4.10
CA CYS A 54 -21.79 13.88 -4.38
C CYS A 54 -22.71 14.39 -3.27
N ALA A 55 -22.36 14.17 -2.00
CA ALA A 55 -23.14 14.64 -0.86
C ALA A 55 -23.22 16.18 -0.84
N CYS A 56 -22.09 16.86 -1.07
CA CYS A 56 -22.07 18.31 -1.23
C CYS A 56 -23.00 18.75 -2.37
N PHE A 57 -22.90 18.14 -3.56
CA PHE A 57 -23.72 18.53 -4.70
C PHE A 57 -25.22 18.30 -4.47
N LEU A 58 -25.62 17.20 -3.83
CA LEU A 58 -27.02 16.91 -3.50
C LEU A 58 -27.60 17.94 -2.52
N VAL A 59 -26.79 18.44 -1.61
CA VAL A 59 -27.16 19.47 -0.64
C VAL A 59 -27.26 20.86 -1.27
N LEU A 60 -26.45 21.13 -2.30
CA LEU A 60 -26.32 22.46 -2.92
C LEU A 60 -27.25 22.67 -4.13
N LEU A 61 -27.58 21.61 -4.88
CA LEU A 61 -28.40 21.75 -6.08
C LEU A 61 -29.90 21.86 -5.77
N PRO A 62 -30.68 22.57 -6.62
CA PRO A 62 -30.24 23.27 -7.85
C PRO A 62 -29.66 24.67 -7.58
N LEU A 63 -28.65 25.07 -8.37
CA LEU A 63 -28.14 26.44 -8.38
C LEU A 63 -29.12 27.36 -9.14
N LEU A 64 -29.25 28.61 -8.68
CA LEU A 64 -30.06 29.62 -9.36
C LEU A 64 -29.30 30.17 -10.58
N ALA A 65 -30.03 30.52 -11.64
CA ALA A 65 -29.43 31.14 -12.83
C ALA A 65 -28.96 32.59 -12.58
N ASN A 66 -29.60 33.29 -11.63
CA ASN A 66 -29.33 34.68 -11.30
C ASN A 66 -28.86 34.80 -9.83
N CYS A 67 -27.70 35.43 -9.61
CA CYS A 67 -27.09 35.55 -8.28
C CYS A 67 -27.82 36.52 -7.33
N SER A 68 -28.59 37.47 -7.88
CA SER A 68 -29.38 38.46 -7.12
C SER A 68 -30.84 38.04 -6.91
N ALA A 69 -31.22 36.81 -7.29
CA ALA A 69 -32.60 36.35 -7.15
C ALA A 69 -32.98 36.11 -5.68
N VAL A 70 -34.11 36.67 -5.26
CA VAL A 70 -34.62 36.54 -3.89
C VAL A 70 -35.51 35.31 -3.78
N VAL A 71 -35.17 34.41 -2.85
CA VAL A 71 -36.01 33.25 -2.51
C VAL A 71 -36.68 33.49 -1.15
N LEU A 72 -37.94 33.94 -1.19
CA LEU A 72 -38.68 34.40 0.00
C LEU A 72 -38.73 33.37 1.15
N TYR A 73 -38.96 32.10 0.85
CA TYR A 73 -39.04 31.06 1.89
C TYR A 73 -37.68 30.71 2.51
N ALA A 74 -36.57 31.06 1.85
CA ALA A 74 -35.21 30.74 2.30
C ALA A 74 -34.62 31.81 3.23
N GLN A 75 -35.26 32.97 3.35
CA GLN A 75 -34.72 34.10 4.12
C GLN A 75 -34.81 33.91 5.64
N THR A 76 -35.71 33.04 6.10
CA THR A 76 -35.88 32.79 7.53
C THR A 76 -35.40 31.39 7.88
N PRO A 77 -34.50 31.24 8.87
CA PRO A 77 -34.05 29.92 9.30
C PRO A 77 -35.16 29.20 10.07
N GLN A 78 -35.30 27.91 9.81
CA GLN A 78 -36.11 27.01 10.62
C GLN A 78 -35.27 26.59 11.82
N LEU A 79 -35.69 27.00 13.03
CA LEU A 79 -34.98 26.68 14.28
C LEU A 79 -35.77 25.79 15.25
N VAL A 80 -36.98 25.34 14.87
CA VAL A 80 -37.85 24.55 15.74
C VAL A 80 -37.55 23.06 15.55
N PRO A 81 -36.98 22.36 16.53
CA PRO A 81 -36.65 20.95 16.38
C PRO A 81 -37.91 20.07 16.28
N PHE A 82 -37.79 18.99 15.51
CA PHE A 82 -38.80 18.00 15.18
C PHE A 82 -40.03 18.55 14.46
N ASN A 83 -39.85 19.62 13.68
CA ASN A 83 -40.93 20.21 12.90
C ASN A 83 -41.41 19.27 11.78
N PHE A 84 -40.51 18.47 11.19
CA PHE A 84 -40.88 17.43 10.21
C PHE A 84 -41.88 16.41 10.80
N ALA A 85 -41.69 16.02 12.07
CA ALA A 85 -42.55 15.05 12.73
C ALA A 85 -43.93 15.65 13.03
N ARG A 86 -43.98 16.93 13.43
CA ARG A 86 -45.24 17.66 13.62
C ARG A 86 -46.00 17.81 12.31
N GLY A 87 -45.31 18.17 11.22
CA GLY A 87 -45.89 18.26 9.88
C GLY A 87 -46.44 16.91 9.41
N PHE A 88 -45.64 15.85 9.54
CA PHE A 88 -46.05 14.49 9.22
C PHE A 88 -47.29 14.05 10.01
N LEU A 89 -47.31 14.26 11.34
CA LEU A 89 -48.46 13.89 12.17
C LEU A 89 -49.72 14.69 11.83
N THR A 90 -49.57 15.97 11.48
CA THR A 90 -50.71 16.83 11.12
C THR A 90 -51.32 16.41 9.77
N GLU A 91 -50.50 16.06 8.79
CA GLU A 91 -50.99 15.59 7.47
C GLU A 91 -51.51 14.15 7.48
N ASN A 92 -50.99 13.29 8.37
CA ASN A 92 -51.33 11.85 8.40
C ASN A 92 -52.25 11.47 9.56
N ALA A 93 -52.79 12.43 10.33
CA ALA A 93 -53.72 12.19 11.44
C ALA A 93 -54.99 11.38 11.06
N PHE A 94 -55.25 11.19 9.76
CA PHE A 94 -56.43 10.48 9.24
C PHE A 94 -56.19 9.03 8.77
N PHE A 95 -54.96 8.49 8.84
CA PHE A 95 -54.67 7.11 8.42
C PHE A 95 -54.14 6.26 9.59
N CYS A 96 -55.03 5.80 10.46
CA CYS A 96 -54.75 4.79 11.49
C CYS A 96 -55.12 3.37 11.03
N ASP A 97 -54.93 3.03 9.75
CA ASP A 97 -55.06 1.65 9.26
C ASP A 97 -53.68 1.03 8.99
N ALA A 98 -53.44 -0.14 9.60
CA ALA A 98 -52.15 -0.80 9.71
C ALA A 98 -51.52 -1.32 8.38
N TYR A 99 -52.15 -1.07 7.22
CA TYR A 99 -51.79 -1.69 5.94
C TYR A 99 -51.18 -0.74 4.89
N SER A 100 -50.89 0.51 5.23
CA SER A 100 -50.42 1.51 4.26
C SER A 100 -48.99 2.02 4.51
N LEU A 101 -48.01 1.12 4.67
CA LEU A 101 -46.58 1.49 4.71
C LEU A 101 -46.13 2.24 3.44
N PHE A 102 -46.60 1.81 2.26
CA PHE A 102 -46.15 2.35 0.98
C PHE A 102 -46.62 3.81 0.71
N PRO A 103 -47.89 4.19 1.00
CA PRO A 103 -48.32 5.59 0.97
C PRO A 103 -47.59 6.49 1.96
N THR A 104 -47.24 5.99 3.15
CA THR A 104 -46.47 6.75 4.15
C THR A 104 -45.09 7.17 3.61
N PHE A 105 -44.41 6.32 2.84
CA PHE A 105 -43.14 6.67 2.19
C PHE A 105 -43.28 7.65 1.01
N ARG A 106 -44.51 7.90 0.52
CA ARG A 106 -44.78 8.94 -0.48
C ARG A 106 -45.03 10.32 0.14
N ASN A 107 -45.16 10.43 1.47
CA ASN A 107 -45.35 11.71 2.13
C ASN A 107 -44.04 12.55 2.06
N PRO A 108 -44.12 13.85 1.68
CA PRO A 108 -42.97 14.77 1.61
C PRO A 108 -42.10 14.82 2.86
N TYR A 109 -42.70 14.85 4.05
CA TYR A 109 -41.98 14.88 5.31
C TYR A 109 -41.25 13.56 5.59
N ALA A 110 -41.85 12.43 5.22
CA ALA A 110 -41.28 11.11 5.46
C ALA A 110 -40.06 10.83 4.55
N TYR A 111 -40.18 11.05 3.24
CA TYR A 111 -39.03 10.81 2.36
C TYR A 111 -37.93 11.87 2.55
N LYS A 112 -38.26 13.15 2.84
CA LYS A 112 -37.25 14.18 3.17
C LYS A 112 -36.44 13.74 4.40
N ALA A 113 -37.12 13.29 5.45
CA ALA A 113 -36.45 12.81 6.65
C ALA A 113 -35.57 11.58 6.40
N LEU A 114 -36.09 10.61 5.65
CA LEU A 114 -35.36 9.40 5.27
C LEU A 114 -34.10 9.72 4.45
N PHE A 115 -34.19 10.56 3.41
CA PHE A 115 -33.04 10.91 2.58
C PHE A 115 -31.99 11.73 3.35
N ASN A 116 -32.41 12.59 4.27
CA ASN A 116 -31.47 13.31 5.15
C ASN A 116 -30.67 12.36 6.05
N VAL A 117 -31.32 11.33 6.60
CA VAL A 117 -30.61 10.27 7.35
C VAL A 117 -29.69 9.49 6.42
N LEU A 118 -30.19 8.99 5.29
CA LEU A 118 -29.42 8.17 4.35
C LEU A 118 -28.19 8.88 3.80
N LEU A 119 -28.26 10.20 3.60
CA LEU A 119 -27.18 11.01 3.03
C LEU A 119 -25.85 10.84 3.78
N LEU A 120 -25.87 10.81 5.11
CA LEU A 120 -24.65 10.71 5.93
C LEU A 120 -24.37 9.33 6.52
N VAL A 121 -25.20 8.31 6.22
CA VAL A 121 -24.91 6.91 6.58
C VAL A 121 -23.52 6.46 6.08
N PRO A 122 -23.12 6.70 4.82
CA PRO A 122 -21.80 6.31 4.35
C PRO A 122 -20.67 6.97 5.15
N LEU A 123 -20.80 8.26 5.52
CA LEU A 123 -19.79 8.95 6.33
C LEU A 123 -19.54 8.22 7.66
N GLY A 124 -20.62 7.85 8.36
CA GLY A 124 -20.54 7.07 9.60
C GLY A 124 -19.81 5.74 9.44
N MET A 125 -20.10 5.03 8.34
CA MET A 125 -19.44 3.77 8.01
C MET A 125 -17.95 3.96 7.75
N TYR A 126 -17.55 4.96 6.95
CA TYR A 126 -16.13 5.25 6.68
C TYR A 126 -15.37 5.66 7.94
N LEU A 127 -15.98 6.49 8.80
CA LEU A 127 -15.36 6.93 10.04
C LEU A 127 -15.07 5.76 10.99
N ARG A 128 -15.97 4.78 11.08
CA ARG A 128 -15.75 3.56 11.87
C ARG A 128 -14.80 2.57 11.20
N CYS A 129 -15.09 2.18 9.95
CA CYS A 129 -14.37 1.10 9.28
C CYS A 129 -12.97 1.50 8.83
N TYR A 130 -12.82 2.69 8.26
CA TYR A 130 -11.58 3.12 7.62
C TYR A 130 -10.75 4.05 8.52
N PHE A 131 -11.37 5.08 9.11
CA PHE A 131 -10.66 6.06 9.94
C PHE A 131 -10.59 5.69 11.43
N ARG A 132 -11.23 4.59 11.84
CA ARG A 132 -11.23 4.06 13.22
C ARG A 132 -11.59 5.10 14.29
N ARG A 133 -12.53 5.99 13.98
CA ARG A 133 -12.98 7.02 14.91
C ARG A 133 -13.94 6.43 15.94
N SER A 134 -13.86 6.94 17.17
CA SER A 134 -14.81 6.55 18.22
C SER A 134 -16.22 7.07 17.91
N TRP A 135 -17.23 6.54 18.58
CA TRP A 135 -18.62 7.01 18.38
C TRP A 135 -18.76 8.51 18.71
N ARG A 136 -18.03 9.01 19.73
CA ARG A 136 -18.00 10.44 20.10
C ARG A 136 -17.39 11.31 19.00
N GLN A 137 -16.25 10.88 18.46
CA GLN A 137 -15.61 11.57 17.34
C GLN A 137 -16.50 11.54 16.09
N THR A 138 -17.16 10.42 15.84
CA THR A 138 -18.07 10.29 14.70
C THR A 138 -19.29 11.20 14.86
N LEU A 139 -19.84 11.31 16.06
CA LEU A 139 -20.97 12.20 16.36
C LEU A 139 -20.57 13.66 16.11
N LEU A 140 -19.42 14.07 16.64
CA LEU A 140 -18.89 15.41 16.45
C LEU A 140 -18.61 15.72 14.97
N ILE A 141 -17.95 14.81 14.24
CA ILE A 141 -17.66 14.99 12.82
C ILE A 141 -18.95 15.04 12.00
N GLY A 142 -19.91 14.14 12.28
CA GLY A 142 -21.21 14.13 11.62
C GLY A 142 -21.98 15.43 11.82
N PHE A 143 -21.98 15.95 13.05
CA PHE A 143 -22.56 17.25 13.39
C PHE A 143 -21.86 18.40 12.66
N LEU A 144 -20.53 18.47 12.70
CA LEU A 144 -19.76 19.55 12.06
C LEU A 144 -19.91 19.56 10.53
N VAL A 145 -19.90 18.38 9.89
CA VAL A 145 -20.15 18.27 8.44
C VAL A 145 -21.55 18.75 8.11
N THR A 146 -22.55 18.34 8.90
CA THR A 146 -23.92 18.79 8.68
C THR A 146 -24.08 20.28 8.91
N LEU A 147 -23.47 20.83 9.97
CA LEU A 147 -23.46 22.26 10.22
C LEU A 147 -22.80 23.03 9.08
N SER A 148 -21.73 22.49 8.48
CA SER A 148 -21.08 23.11 7.32
C SER A 148 -22.00 23.19 6.10
N PHE A 149 -22.91 22.21 5.91
CA PHE A 149 -23.90 22.22 4.84
C PHE A 149 -24.94 23.31 5.05
N GLU A 150 -25.54 23.37 6.23
CA GLU A 150 -26.57 24.37 6.56
C GLU A 150 -25.96 25.80 6.57
N ALA A 151 -24.74 25.95 7.09
CA ALA A 151 -24.00 27.21 7.05
C ALA A 151 -23.69 27.66 5.62
N THR A 152 -23.34 26.72 4.74
CA THR A 152 -23.10 27.03 3.32
C THR A 152 -24.37 27.52 2.63
N GLN A 153 -25.55 27.02 3.00
CA GLN A 153 -26.82 27.43 2.40
C GLN A 153 -27.30 28.81 2.88
N ILE A 154 -27.26 29.04 4.20
CA ILE A 154 -27.72 30.31 4.78
C ILE A 154 -26.81 31.49 4.40
N THR A 155 -25.52 31.24 4.16
CA THR A 155 -24.60 32.25 3.64
C THR A 155 -24.78 32.51 2.14
N GLY A 156 -25.80 31.90 1.52
CA GLY A 156 -26.05 31.97 0.09
C GLY A 156 -25.03 31.20 -0.75
N PHE A 157 -24.16 30.39 -0.15
CA PHE A 157 -22.90 29.88 -0.71
C PHE A 157 -21.77 30.91 -0.64
N TRP A 158 -21.41 31.29 0.59
CA TRP A 158 -20.25 32.11 0.92
C TRP A 158 -20.20 33.47 0.19
N GLY A 159 -21.37 34.09 -0.02
CA GLY A 159 -21.48 35.40 -0.66
C GLY A 159 -21.45 35.38 -2.20
N LEU A 160 -21.46 34.21 -2.84
CA LEU A 160 -21.67 34.13 -4.30
C LEU A 160 -23.08 34.58 -4.72
N TYR A 161 -24.06 34.39 -3.84
CA TYR A 161 -25.42 34.87 -4.00
C TYR A 161 -25.70 35.97 -2.98
N GLU A 162 -26.41 37.01 -3.40
CA GLU A 162 -26.74 38.15 -2.53
C GLU A 162 -27.70 37.75 -1.39
N HIS A 163 -28.45 36.68 -1.60
CA HIS A 163 -29.45 36.18 -0.66
C HIS A 163 -29.36 34.66 -0.45
N PRO A 164 -29.78 34.15 0.72
CA PRO A 164 -29.95 32.72 0.93
C PRO A 164 -30.97 32.17 -0.09
N TYR A 165 -30.60 31.11 -0.79
CA TYR A 165 -31.50 30.44 -1.73
C TYR A 165 -32.09 29.13 -1.17
N ARG A 166 -31.60 28.67 -0.02
CA ARG A 166 -32.15 27.53 0.74
C ARG A 166 -32.13 27.84 2.25
N PRO A 167 -33.21 27.55 2.99
CA PRO A 167 -33.28 27.84 4.41
C PRO A 167 -32.37 26.92 5.22
N PHE A 168 -31.78 27.45 6.29
CA PHE A 168 -31.15 26.66 7.34
C PHE A 168 -32.24 25.88 8.10
N ASP A 169 -32.07 24.57 8.25
CA ASP A 169 -33.07 23.71 8.87
C ASP A 169 -32.46 22.88 10.02
N VAL A 170 -32.91 23.12 11.26
CA VAL A 170 -32.44 22.37 12.44
C VAL A 170 -32.83 20.89 12.36
N ASP A 171 -33.92 20.54 11.70
CA ASP A 171 -34.29 19.13 11.51
C ASP A 171 -33.32 18.42 10.58
N ASP A 172 -32.90 19.10 9.50
CA ASP A 172 -31.86 18.60 8.61
C ASP A 172 -30.55 18.37 9.38
N LEU A 173 -30.20 19.30 10.30
CA LEU A 173 -29.02 19.18 11.17
C LEU A 173 -29.07 17.90 12.02
N ILE A 174 -30.21 17.62 12.64
CA ILE A 174 -30.43 16.46 13.50
C ILE A 174 -30.43 15.17 12.67
N LEU A 175 -31.18 15.12 11.57
CA LEU A 175 -31.42 13.92 10.78
C LEU A 175 -30.15 13.46 10.04
N LYS A 176 -29.38 14.38 9.47
CA LYS A 176 -28.09 14.07 8.83
C LYS A 176 -27.07 13.59 9.89
N THR A 177 -27.04 14.22 11.07
CA THR A 177 -26.19 13.75 12.19
C THR A 177 -26.59 12.35 12.66
N LEU A 178 -27.90 12.06 12.75
CA LEU A 178 -28.42 10.72 13.05
C LEU A 178 -27.98 9.71 11.98
N GLY A 179 -28.01 10.09 10.71
CA GLY A 179 -27.48 9.30 9.58
C GLY A 179 -26.06 8.82 9.80
N ALA A 180 -25.16 9.72 10.20
CA ALA A 180 -23.77 9.36 10.53
C ALA A 180 -23.69 8.35 11.68
N MET A 181 -24.57 8.42 12.68
CA MET A 181 -24.62 7.45 13.79
C MET A 181 -25.18 6.10 13.37
N VAL A 182 -26.23 6.08 12.57
CA VAL A 182 -26.77 4.85 11.97
C VAL A 182 -25.69 4.13 11.17
N GLY A 183 -24.95 4.86 10.33
CA GLY A 183 -23.82 4.31 9.58
C GLY A 183 -22.72 3.75 10.48
N PHE A 184 -22.38 4.48 11.56
CA PHE A 184 -21.42 3.99 12.55
C PHE A 184 -21.87 2.66 13.13
N TRP A 185 -23.10 2.52 13.61
CA TRP A 185 -23.57 1.27 14.22
C TRP A 185 -23.65 0.12 13.19
N ALA A 186 -24.15 0.40 11.99
CA ALA A 186 -24.25 -0.57 10.90
C ALA A 186 -22.89 -1.13 10.42
N ALA A 187 -21.81 -0.37 10.59
CA ALA A 187 -20.46 -0.80 10.23
C ALA A 187 -19.88 -1.92 11.13
N GLY A 188 -20.45 -2.16 12.33
CA GLY A 188 -19.96 -3.18 13.26
C GLY A 188 -19.98 -4.62 12.70
N PRO A 189 -21.14 -5.11 12.22
CA PRO A 189 -21.24 -6.40 11.55
C PRO A 189 -20.35 -6.52 10.30
N ALA A 190 -20.21 -5.44 9.52
CA ALA A 190 -19.40 -5.44 8.30
C ALA A 190 -17.90 -5.69 8.57
N LEU A 191 -17.38 -5.25 9.73
CA LEU A 191 -16.00 -5.49 10.14
C LEU A 191 -15.67 -6.96 10.42
N ARG A 192 -16.68 -7.83 10.63
CA ARG A 192 -16.45 -9.28 10.81
C ARG A 192 -16.21 -10.03 9.48
N VAL A 193 -16.56 -9.41 8.36
CA VAL A 193 -16.49 -10.02 7.01
C VAL A 193 -15.33 -9.44 6.19
N LEU A 194 -14.88 -8.23 6.51
CA LEU A 194 -13.78 -7.58 5.82
C LEU A 194 -12.43 -8.26 6.14
N PRO A 195 -11.62 -8.60 5.12
CA PRO A 195 -10.31 -9.21 5.34
C PRO A 195 -9.38 -8.25 6.08
N ASP A 196 -8.56 -8.77 6.99
CA ASP A 196 -7.61 -7.96 7.73
C ASP A 196 -6.60 -7.32 6.76
N ILE A 197 -6.71 -5.99 6.62
CA ILE A 197 -5.87 -5.17 5.74
C ILE A 197 -4.39 -5.36 6.08
N ARG A 198 -4.03 -5.79 7.30
CA ARG A 198 -2.65 -6.06 7.74
C ARG A 198 -2.05 -7.31 7.09
N LEU A 199 -2.83 -8.38 6.92
CA LEU A 199 -2.38 -9.58 6.19
C LEU A 199 -2.16 -9.27 4.70
N ILE A 200 -3.06 -8.48 4.11
CA ILE A 200 -2.89 -7.96 2.73
C ILE A 200 -1.68 -7.02 2.67
N ALA A 201 -1.39 -6.26 3.72
CA ALA A 201 -0.21 -5.42 3.82
C ALA A 201 1.11 -6.23 3.84
N MET A 202 1.17 -7.42 4.46
CA MET A 202 2.34 -8.33 4.40
C MET A 202 2.65 -8.74 2.95
N GLU A 203 1.64 -9.31 2.30
CA GLU A 203 1.74 -9.85 0.95
C GLU A 203 2.06 -8.71 -0.05
N THR A 204 1.49 -7.52 0.18
CA THR A 204 1.81 -6.33 -0.61
C THR A 204 3.14 -5.66 -0.26
N ARG A 205 3.74 -5.88 0.93
CA ARG A 205 5.08 -5.34 1.28
C ARG A 205 6.20 -6.16 0.65
N GLU A 206 6.07 -7.49 0.61
CA GLU A 206 6.95 -8.34 -0.21
C GLU A 206 6.69 -8.11 -1.71
N ALA A 207 5.42 -7.96 -2.11
CA ALA A 207 5.10 -7.48 -3.45
C ALA A 207 5.43 -5.99 -3.66
N GLY A 208 5.89 -5.25 -2.65
CA GLY A 208 6.32 -3.84 -2.72
C GLY A 208 7.63 -3.68 -3.51
N VAL A 209 8.31 -4.80 -3.78
CA VAL A 209 9.35 -4.93 -4.81
C VAL A 209 8.78 -4.74 -6.22
N ARG A 210 7.49 -5.06 -6.41
CA ARG A 210 6.76 -4.96 -7.67
C ARG A 210 5.94 -3.67 -7.65
N ALA A 211 6.17 -2.79 -8.61
CA ALA A 211 5.33 -1.60 -8.78
C ALA A 211 3.88 -2.03 -9.06
N SER A 212 2.94 -1.60 -8.21
CA SER A 212 1.52 -1.91 -8.42
C SER A 212 1.06 -1.42 -9.80
N ALA A 213 0.04 -2.06 -10.38
CA ALA A 213 -0.51 -1.61 -11.66
C ALA A 213 -1.00 -0.16 -11.58
N THR A 214 -1.61 0.22 -10.45
CA THR A 214 -2.07 1.58 -10.17
C THR A 214 -0.92 2.59 -10.13
N ARG A 215 0.20 2.27 -9.45
CA ARG A 215 1.38 3.16 -9.37
C ARG A 215 2.05 3.33 -10.72
N ARG A 216 2.11 2.26 -11.54
CA ARG A 216 2.63 2.32 -12.92
C ARG A 216 1.72 3.12 -13.86
N ALA A 217 0.40 2.94 -13.75
CA ALA A 217 -0.57 3.70 -14.53
C ALA A 217 -0.51 5.20 -14.15
N LEU A 218 -0.39 5.50 -12.85
CA LEU A 218 -0.25 6.86 -12.35
C LEU A 218 1.04 7.52 -12.82
N SER A 219 2.19 6.82 -12.78
CA SER A 219 3.43 7.38 -13.33
C SER A 219 3.30 7.69 -14.82
N PHE A 220 2.71 6.76 -15.57
CA PHE A 220 2.49 6.92 -17.00
C PHE A 220 1.55 8.09 -17.31
N ALA A 221 0.47 8.26 -16.54
CA ALA A 221 -0.46 9.38 -16.69
C ALA A 221 0.20 10.73 -16.39
N ILE A 222 1.07 10.81 -15.38
CA ILE A 222 1.85 12.02 -15.09
C ILE A 222 2.80 12.35 -16.23
N ASP A 223 3.55 11.36 -16.72
CA ASP A 223 4.47 11.54 -17.85
C ASP A 223 3.73 11.97 -19.13
N LEU A 224 2.55 11.38 -19.37
CA LEU A 224 1.69 11.72 -20.48
C LEU A 224 1.13 13.15 -20.36
N ALA A 225 0.74 13.57 -19.15
CA ALA A 225 0.28 14.94 -18.90
C ALA A 225 1.38 15.98 -19.16
N PHE A 226 2.63 15.69 -18.75
CA PHE A 226 3.77 16.54 -19.08
C PHE A 226 4.02 16.60 -20.59
N ALA A 227 4.00 15.45 -21.26
CA ALA A 227 4.20 15.37 -22.71
C ALA A 227 3.11 16.15 -23.47
N PHE A 228 1.84 15.99 -23.08
CA PHE A 228 0.73 16.74 -23.67
C PHE A 228 0.79 18.23 -23.37
N ALA A 229 1.10 18.65 -22.14
CA ALA A 229 1.25 20.06 -21.82
C ALA A 229 2.34 20.73 -22.68
N SER A 230 3.49 20.06 -22.84
CA SER A 230 4.56 20.54 -23.74
C SER A 230 4.14 20.51 -25.21
N MET A 231 3.41 19.48 -25.64
CA MET A 231 2.86 19.39 -27.00
C MET A 231 1.87 20.52 -27.27
N THR A 232 0.99 20.85 -26.33
CA THR A 232 0.05 21.97 -26.44
C THR A 232 0.77 23.30 -26.57
N VAL A 233 1.79 23.56 -25.76
CA VAL A 233 2.63 24.77 -25.88
C VAL A 233 3.29 24.84 -27.26
N LEU A 234 3.82 23.71 -27.74
CA LEU A 234 4.38 23.65 -29.09
C LEU A 234 3.29 23.95 -30.12
N ILE A 235 2.15 23.26 -30.11
CA ILE A 235 1.02 23.48 -31.04
C ILE A 235 0.60 24.95 -31.07
N PHE A 236 0.49 25.63 -29.93
CA PHE A 236 0.20 27.06 -29.91
C PHE A 236 1.28 27.89 -30.61
N ALA A 237 2.56 27.56 -30.42
CA ALA A 237 3.65 28.17 -31.17
C ALA A 237 3.59 27.81 -32.67
N GLN A 238 3.15 26.59 -33.03
CA GLN A 238 2.96 26.18 -34.43
C GLN A 238 1.86 27.00 -35.10
N LEU A 239 0.71 27.18 -34.42
CA LEU A 239 -0.39 28.00 -34.92
C LEU A 239 0.08 29.44 -35.15
N PHE A 240 0.83 30.02 -34.21
CA PHE A 240 1.41 31.36 -34.38
C PHE A 240 2.31 31.49 -35.62
N VAL A 241 3.11 30.47 -35.92
CA VAL A 241 3.95 30.41 -37.14
C VAL A 241 3.11 30.14 -38.39
N ALA A 242 2.09 29.28 -38.31
CA ALA A 242 1.21 28.95 -39.44
C ALA A 242 0.38 30.16 -39.89
N PHE A 243 -0.01 31.04 -38.97
CA PHE A 243 -0.68 32.31 -39.29
C PHE A 243 0.27 33.40 -39.83
N ASN A 244 1.57 33.09 -39.96
CA ASN A 244 2.54 34.01 -40.54
C ASN A 244 2.53 33.89 -42.08
N PRO A 245 2.30 34.98 -42.84
CA PRO A 245 2.09 34.93 -44.29
C PRO A 245 3.33 34.53 -45.11
N HIS A 246 4.51 34.44 -44.47
CA HIS A 246 5.76 34.02 -45.10
C HIS A 246 6.10 32.53 -44.89
N THR A 247 5.21 31.75 -44.25
CA THR A 247 5.48 30.35 -43.91
C THR A 247 5.34 29.42 -45.12
N THR A 248 6.39 28.65 -45.41
CA THR A 248 6.41 27.66 -46.50
C THR A 248 5.84 26.30 -46.06
N ALA A 249 5.40 25.47 -47.02
CA ALA A 249 4.90 24.12 -46.75
C ALA A 249 5.95 23.22 -46.06
N GLU A 250 7.24 23.37 -46.41
CA GLU A 250 8.35 22.66 -45.73
C GLU A 250 8.48 23.08 -44.26
N SER A 251 8.34 24.38 -43.97
CA SER A 251 8.34 24.91 -42.61
C SER A 251 7.16 24.35 -41.80
N PHE A 252 5.98 24.22 -42.41
CA PHE A 252 4.80 23.64 -41.77
C PHE A 252 4.97 22.14 -41.45
N LEU A 253 5.52 21.34 -42.37
CA LEU A 253 5.82 19.92 -42.14
C LEU A 253 6.88 19.73 -41.05
N PHE A 254 7.97 20.49 -41.10
CA PHE A 254 9.02 20.47 -40.06
C PHE A 254 8.44 20.78 -38.67
N VAL A 255 7.58 21.80 -38.59
CA VAL A 255 6.88 22.19 -37.37
C VAL A 255 5.93 21.09 -36.90
N ARG A 256 5.18 20.39 -37.78
CA ARG A 256 4.33 19.25 -37.40
C ARG A 256 5.15 18.11 -36.74
N TRP A 257 6.31 17.77 -37.28
CA TRP A 257 7.20 16.76 -36.70
C TRP A 257 7.77 17.17 -35.33
N ILE A 258 8.02 18.46 -35.10
CA ILE A 258 8.47 18.96 -33.79
C ILE A 258 7.41 18.76 -32.70
N GLY A 259 6.12 18.70 -33.06
CA GLY A 259 5.01 18.43 -32.12
C GLY A 259 5.12 17.07 -31.42
N TRP A 260 5.84 16.12 -32.01
CA TRP A 260 6.09 14.79 -31.45
C TRP A 260 7.35 14.72 -30.58
N PHE A 261 8.20 15.74 -30.63
CA PHE A 261 9.41 15.83 -29.83
C PHE A 261 9.16 15.68 -28.33
N PRO A 262 8.11 16.26 -27.71
CA PRO A 262 7.82 16.03 -26.31
C PRO A 262 7.68 14.56 -25.94
N LEU A 263 7.01 13.74 -26.76
CA LEU A 263 6.87 12.31 -26.46
C LEU A 263 8.23 11.60 -26.47
N VAL A 264 9.11 11.91 -27.42
CA VAL A 264 10.48 11.39 -27.47
C VAL A 264 11.32 11.92 -26.30
N LEU A 265 11.15 13.18 -25.93
CA LEU A 265 11.82 13.80 -24.80
C LEU A 265 11.46 13.11 -23.49
N PHE A 266 10.16 13.03 -23.16
CA PHE A 266 9.68 12.53 -21.87
C PHE A 266 9.78 11.01 -21.73
N PHE A 267 9.62 10.23 -22.82
CA PHE A 267 9.67 8.77 -22.79
C PHE A 267 10.97 8.16 -23.33
N GLY A 268 11.82 8.92 -24.02
CA GLY A 268 13.11 8.44 -24.54
C GLY A 268 14.30 9.12 -23.85
N ILE A 269 14.46 10.41 -24.08
CA ILE A 269 15.65 11.19 -23.67
C ILE A 269 15.74 11.29 -22.14
N VAL A 270 14.68 11.75 -21.47
CA VAL A 270 14.61 11.89 -20.02
C VAL A 270 14.96 10.57 -19.30
N PRO A 271 14.31 9.43 -19.57
CA PRO A 271 14.67 8.19 -18.90
C PRO A 271 16.09 7.70 -19.21
N VAL A 272 16.66 8.01 -20.38
CA VAL A 272 18.09 7.73 -20.64
C VAL A 272 18.99 8.60 -19.76
N ALA A 273 18.75 9.92 -19.73
CA ALA A 273 19.53 10.88 -18.95
C ALA A 273 19.45 10.61 -17.43
N PHE A 274 18.27 10.24 -16.93
CA PHE A 274 18.02 10.01 -15.50
C PHE A 274 18.11 8.53 -15.08
N LYS A 275 18.91 7.72 -15.79
CA LYS A 275 19.23 6.31 -15.45
C LYS A 275 17.97 5.45 -15.24
N GLY A 276 17.08 5.47 -16.24
CA GLY A 276 15.84 4.70 -16.30
C GLY A 276 14.64 5.35 -15.61
N ARG A 277 14.62 6.67 -15.40
CA ARG A 277 13.53 7.36 -14.69
C ARG A 277 12.89 8.45 -15.56
N THR A 278 11.58 8.38 -15.76
CA THR A 278 10.76 9.51 -16.26
C THR A 278 10.36 10.44 -15.11
N PHE A 279 9.76 11.61 -15.37
CA PHE A 279 9.36 12.53 -14.28
C PHE A 279 8.28 11.93 -13.36
N GLY A 280 7.24 11.31 -13.92
CA GLY A 280 6.24 10.57 -13.18
C GLY A 280 6.84 9.43 -12.36
N GLN A 281 7.86 8.75 -12.91
CA GLN A 281 8.61 7.75 -12.17
C GLN A 281 9.46 8.35 -11.04
N MET A 282 10.08 9.52 -11.23
CA MET A 282 10.81 10.23 -10.16
C MET A 282 9.87 10.62 -9.01
N ILE A 283 8.70 11.18 -9.34
CA ILE A 283 7.69 11.58 -8.36
C ILE A 283 7.23 10.37 -7.53
N LEU A 284 7.07 9.22 -8.20
CA LEU A 284 6.58 7.98 -7.60
C LEU A 284 7.68 6.99 -7.25
N LYS A 285 8.96 7.38 -7.16
CA LYS A 285 10.10 6.49 -6.83
C LYS A 285 10.07 5.15 -7.59
N LEU A 286 9.87 5.22 -8.90
CA LEU A 286 9.93 4.10 -9.83
C LEU A 286 11.18 4.22 -10.72
N ARG A 287 11.60 3.09 -11.29
CA ARG A 287 12.69 3.04 -12.26
C ARG A 287 12.52 1.87 -13.23
N ILE A 288 12.89 2.09 -14.48
CA ILE A 288 13.05 1.08 -15.52
C ILE A 288 14.41 0.41 -15.35
N VAL A 289 14.39 -0.90 -15.14
CA VAL A 289 15.58 -1.75 -14.94
C VAL A 289 15.44 -3.03 -15.74
N ARG A 290 16.55 -3.76 -15.89
CA ARG A 290 16.53 -5.15 -16.37
C ARG A 290 15.85 -6.08 -15.35
N PRO A 291 15.41 -7.30 -15.74
CA PRO A 291 14.74 -8.23 -14.83
C PRO A 291 15.56 -8.60 -13.58
N ASP A 292 16.88 -8.48 -13.66
CA ASP A 292 17.86 -8.72 -12.61
C ASP A 292 18.12 -7.47 -11.73
N ALA A 293 17.36 -6.39 -11.88
CA ALA A 293 17.52 -5.09 -11.19
C ALA A 293 18.79 -4.30 -11.56
N GLU A 294 19.50 -4.70 -12.63
CA GLU A 294 20.57 -3.90 -13.20
C GLU A 294 20.03 -2.71 -14.01
N PRO A 295 20.83 -1.64 -14.19
CA PRO A 295 20.45 -0.52 -15.06
C PRO A 295 20.06 -1.01 -16.46
N ALA A 296 18.96 -0.47 -17.00
CA ALA A 296 18.57 -0.70 -18.38
C ALA A 296 19.51 0.05 -19.33
N ARG A 297 19.86 -0.57 -20.46
CA ARG A 297 20.64 0.09 -21.52
C ARG A 297 19.76 1.08 -22.27
N TRP A 298 20.36 2.12 -22.86
CA TRP A 298 19.63 3.20 -23.52
C TRP A 298 18.67 2.70 -24.61
N TYR A 299 19.11 1.74 -25.45
CA TYR A 299 18.28 1.17 -26.52
C TYR A 299 17.09 0.36 -25.99
N GLN A 300 17.19 -0.21 -24.79
CA GLN A 300 16.08 -0.93 -24.17
C GLN A 300 14.96 0.03 -23.75
N ILE A 301 15.31 1.26 -23.36
CA ILE A 301 14.34 2.32 -23.02
C ILE A 301 13.59 2.74 -24.29
N PHE A 302 14.31 3.01 -25.38
CA PHE A 302 13.69 3.30 -26.68
C PHE A 302 12.84 2.13 -27.19
N ALA A 303 13.29 0.88 -27.08
CA ALA A 303 12.48 -0.28 -27.45
C ALA A 303 11.20 -0.41 -26.58
N ARG A 304 11.26 -0.04 -25.30
CA ARG A 304 10.12 -0.09 -24.38
C ARG A 304 9.04 0.91 -24.74
N TYR A 305 9.41 2.13 -25.13
CA TYR A 305 8.45 3.20 -25.41
C TYR A 305 8.21 3.43 -26.90
N GLY A 306 9.06 2.93 -27.79
CA GLY A 306 8.85 2.99 -29.24
C GLY A 306 7.56 2.31 -29.69
N LEU A 307 7.19 1.20 -29.03
CA LEU A 307 5.89 0.56 -29.24
C LEU A 307 4.72 1.50 -28.85
N LEU A 308 4.87 2.25 -27.75
CA LEU A 308 3.87 3.23 -27.32
C LEU A 308 3.76 4.39 -28.32
N PHE A 309 4.89 4.85 -28.86
CA PHE A 309 4.91 5.89 -29.89
C PHE A 309 4.20 5.43 -31.16
N LEU A 310 4.45 4.19 -31.62
CA LEU A 310 3.74 3.61 -32.76
C LEU A 310 2.22 3.57 -32.52
N PHE A 311 1.79 3.21 -31.31
CA PHE A 311 0.37 3.20 -30.92
C PHE A 311 -0.24 4.61 -30.82
N ALA A 312 0.46 5.57 -30.23
CA ALA A 312 -0.02 6.93 -30.06
C ALA A 312 -0.07 7.68 -31.39
N TRP A 313 0.97 7.54 -32.23
CA TRP A 313 1.05 8.11 -33.57
C TRP A 313 -0.15 7.69 -34.43
N THR A 314 -0.35 6.39 -34.57
CA THR A 314 -1.45 5.84 -35.38
C THR A 314 -2.83 6.24 -34.85
N PHE A 315 -3.04 6.24 -33.53
CA PHE A 315 -4.31 6.67 -32.94
C PHE A 315 -4.61 8.16 -33.18
N VAL A 316 -3.61 9.01 -32.98
CA VAL A 316 -3.72 10.46 -33.18
C VAL A 316 -3.94 10.79 -34.65
N ASP A 317 -3.21 10.16 -35.58
CA ASP A 317 -3.41 10.40 -37.01
C ASP A 317 -4.79 9.91 -37.48
N ILE A 318 -5.30 8.78 -36.98
CA ILE A 318 -6.64 8.28 -37.34
C ILE A 318 -7.75 9.21 -36.82
N ILE A 319 -7.61 9.80 -35.63
CA ILE A 319 -8.65 10.66 -35.02
C ILE A 319 -8.54 12.12 -35.48
N ILE A 320 -7.33 12.69 -35.49
CA ILE A 320 -7.09 14.09 -35.83
C ILE A 320 -7.11 14.30 -37.36
N GLY A 321 -6.76 13.28 -38.14
CA GLY A 321 -6.87 13.30 -39.61
C GLY A 321 -8.27 13.64 -40.11
N VAL A 322 -9.31 13.37 -39.31
CA VAL A 322 -10.73 13.57 -39.65
C VAL A 322 -11.22 15.02 -39.51
N GLY A 323 -10.47 15.92 -38.85
CA GLY A 323 -11.01 17.26 -38.52
C GLY A 323 -10.12 18.44 -38.86
N VAL A 324 -8.80 18.31 -38.69
CA VAL A 324 -7.88 19.45 -38.86
C VAL A 324 -7.41 19.59 -40.30
N LEU A 325 -7.25 18.47 -41.02
CA LEU A 325 -6.85 18.51 -42.43
C LEU A 325 -7.96 19.07 -43.32
N ASP A 326 -9.22 18.70 -43.07
CA ASP A 326 -10.36 19.21 -43.85
C ASP A 326 -10.53 20.73 -43.68
N VAL A 327 -10.43 21.23 -42.45
CA VAL A 327 -10.51 22.68 -42.16
C VAL A 327 -9.33 23.46 -42.76
N LEU A 328 -8.12 22.89 -42.76
CA LEU A 328 -6.94 23.53 -43.34
C LEU A 328 -6.93 23.43 -44.88
N ALA A 329 -7.44 22.35 -45.45
CA ALA A 329 -7.60 22.16 -46.89
C ALA A 329 -8.64 23.12 -47.48
N GLU A 330 -9.72 23.40 -46.76
CA GLU A 330 -10.68 24.46 -47.12
C GLU A 330 -10.09 25.86 -47.01
N SER A 331 -9.17 26.10 -46.08
CA SER A 331 -8.58 27.42 -45.81
C SER A 331 -7.33 27.74 -46.66
N TYR A 332 -6.62 26.73 -47.17
CA TYR A 332 -5.35 26.89 -47.90
C TYR A 332 -5.25 25.93 -49.12
N PRO A 333 -5.69 26.37 -50.33
CA PRO A 333 -5.79 25.52 -51.53
C PRO A 333 -4.47 24.99 -52.10
N GLY A 334 -3.31 25.34 -51.53
CA GLY A 334 -1.98 24.84 -51.94
C GLY A 334 -1.47 23.66 -51.12
N CYS A 335 -2.23 23.18 -50.12
CA CYS A 335 -1.81 22.12 -49.20
C CYS A 335 -2.19 20.70 -49.68
N HIS A 336 -2.88 20.57 -50.83
CA HIS A 336 -3.41 19.31 -51.33
C HIS A 336 -2.33 18.28 -51.74
N ASP A 337 -1.11 18.72 -52.05
CA ASP A 337 -0.04 17.85 -52.58
C ASP A 337 0.90 17.27 -51.51
N ALA A 338 0.56 17.37 -50.22
CA ALA A 338 1.33 16.69 -49.18
C ALA A 338 1.07 15.17 -49.25
N PRO A 339 2.09 14.30 -49.40
CA PRO A 339 1.94 12.86 -49.64
C PRO A 339 1.42 12.05 -48.44
N LEU A 340 0.80 12.70 -47.45
CA LEU A 340 0.32 12.09 -46.22
C LEU A 340 -1.21 11.87 -46.16
N ILE A 341 -1.97 12.32 -47.18
CA ILE A 341 -3.44 12.28 -47.15
C ILE A 341 -4.02 10.85 -47.26
N ASP A 342 -3.22 9.86 -47.67
CA ASP A 342 -3.75 8.51 -47.96
C ASP A 342 -3.57 7.48 -46.83
N MET A 343 -3.55 7.91 -45.56
CA MET A 343 -3.62 6.98 -44.41
C MET A 343 -5.06 6.56 -44.06
N HIS A 344 -6.04 7.02 -44.84
CA HIS A 344 -7.47 6.72 -44.71
C HIS A 344 -7.93 5.48 -45.49
N ASP A 345 -7.02 4.63 -45.97
CA ASP A 345 -7.41 3.32 -46.51
C ASP A 345 -8.16 2.52 -45.40
N PRO A 346 -9.43 2.14 -45.63
CA PRO A 346 -10.19 1.30 -44.71
C PRO A 346 -9.45 0.00 -44.36
N THR A 347 -8.57 -0.47 -45.25
CA THR A 347 -7.71 -1.63 -45.02
C THR A 347 -6.67 -1.35 -43.93
N THR A 348 -5.97 -0.21 -43.98
CA THR A 348 -5.02 0.22 -42.94
C THR A 348 -5.69 0.36 -41.57
N THR A 349 -6.88 0.96 -41.51
CA THR A 349 -7.65 1.08 -40.26
C THR A 349 -8.06 -0.30 -39.71
N LYS A 350 -8.52 -1.22 -40.57
CA LYS A 350 -8.86 -2.60 -40.18
C LYS A 350 -7.65 -3.38 -39.71
N ILE A 351 -6.51 -3.27 -40.39
CA ILE A 351 -5.23 -3.89 -39.99
C ILE A 351 -4.82 -3.39 -38.60
N TRP A 352 -4.93 -2.08 -38.37
CA TRP A 352 -4.61 -1.49 -37.08
C TRP A 352 -5.58 -1.95 -35.96
N LEU A 353 -6.89 -1.96 -36.21
CA LEU A 353 -7.88 -2.47 -35.26
C LEU A 353 -7.64 -3.95 -34.94
N ALA A 354 -7.31 -4.78 -35.94
CA ALA A 354 -6.95 -6.17 -35.74
C ALA A 354 -5.68 -6.33 -34.90
N PHE A 355 -4.65 -5.51 -35.15
CA PHE A 355 -3.44 -5.46 -34.34
C PHE A 355 -3.73 -5.04 -32.89
N MET A 356 -4.60 -4.04 -32.68
CA MET A 356 -5.03 -3.61 -31.34
C MET A 356 -5.81 -4.69 -30.62
N ALA A 357 -6.74 -5.37 -31.29
CA ALA A 357 -7.48 -6.50 -30.73
C ALA A 357 -6.53 -7.63 -30.31
N LEU A 358 -5.55 -7.98 -31.16
CA LEU A 358 -4.53 -8.98 -30.84
C LEU A 358 -3.66 -8.54 -29.65
N TRP A 359 -3.26 -7.28 -29.60
CA TRP A 359 -2.48 -6.72 -28.51
C TRP A 359 -3.25 -6.78 -27.18
N ILE A 360 -4.52 -6.36 -27.15
CA ILE A 360 -5.40 -6.46 -25.98
C ILE A 360 -5.56 -7.93 -25.56
N ALA A 361 -5.78 -8.84 -26.50
CA ALA A 361 -5.87 -10.28 -26.22
C ALA A 361 -4.57 -10.79 -25.54
N THR A 362 -3.40 -10.35 -26.00
CA THR A 362 -2.12 -10.74 -25.35
C THR A 362 -2.02 -10.20 -23.92
N LEU A 363 -2.54 -9.01 -23.62
CA LEU A 363 -2.59 -8.46 -22.26
C LEU A 363 -3.50 -9.30 -21.36
N VAL A 364 -4.69 -9.68 -21.85
CA VAL A 364 -5.64 -10.52 -21.11
C VAL A 364 -5.02 -11.88 -20.78
N VAL A 365 -4.46 -12.57 -21.78
CA VAL A 365 -3.80 -13.88 -21.58
C VAL A 365 -2.66 -13.77 -20.55
N ARG A 366 -1.86 -12.72 -20.61
CA ARG A 366 -0.75 -12.50 -19.66
C ARG A 366 -1.25 -12.16 -18.26
N ALA A 367 -2.32 -11.38 -18.12
CA ALA A 367 -2.94 -11.07 -16.84
C ALA A 367 -3.49 -12.35 -16.18
N VAL A 368 -4.18 -13.19 -16.96
CA VAL A 368 -4.69 -14.50 -16.51
C VAL A 368 -3.53 -15.42 -16.09
N ARG A 369 -2.49 -15.55 -16.93
CA ARG A 369 -1.32 -16.38 -16.62
C ARG A 369 -0.55 -15.89 -15.40
N ALA A 370 -0.40 -14.58 -15.23
CA ALA A 370 0.21 -13.98 -14.05
C ALA A 370 -0.58 -14.33 -12.78
N LYS A 371 -1.92 -14.25 -12.83
CA LYS A 371 -2.80 -14.62 -11.72
C LYS A 371 -2.74 -16.12 -11.40
N LEU A 372 -2.80 -16.99 -12.41
CA LEU A 372 -2.81 -18.44 -12.23
C LEU A 372 -1.46 -19.00 -11.75
N ARG A 373 -0.34 -18.41 -12.18
CA ARG A 373 1.01 -18.91 -11.86
C ARG A 373 1.74 -18.14 -10.76
N GLY A 374 1.10 -17.14 -10.13
CA GLY A 374 1.76 -16.23 -9.18
C GLY A 374 2.91 -15.41 -9.78
N ALA A 375 3.05 -15.39 -11.11
CA ALA A 375 4.14 -14.73 -11.82
C ALA A 375 3.87 -13.22 -11.94
N PRO A 376 4.92 -12.37 -11.98
CA PRO A 376 4.74 -10.93 -12.16
C PRO A 376 4.12 -10.63 -13.54
N PHE A 377 3.13 -9.73 -13.56
CA PHE A 377 2.57 -9.24 -14.82
C PHE A 377 3.57 -8.34 -15.57
N VAL A 378 4.00 -8.79 -16.75
CA VAL A 378 4.91 -8.07 -17.65
C VAL A 378 4.18 -7.70 -18.94
N MET A 379 4.12 -6.39 -19.23
CA MET A 379 3.56 -5.85 -20.48
C MET A 379 4.39 -6.29 -21.69
N LEU A 380 3.78 -6.30 -22.88
CA LEU A 380 4.43 -6.70 -24.14
C LEU A 380 5.71 -5.90 -24.40
N ASN A 381 5.65 -4.58 -24.24
CA ASN A 381 6.81 -3.72 -24.39
C ASN A 381 7.96 -4.05 -23.42
N GLY A 382 7.66 -4.46 -22.19
CA GLY A 382 8.65 -4.91 -21.22
C GLY A 382 9.29 -6.24 -21.60
N VAL A 383 8.53 -7.16 -22.20
CA VAL A 383 9.07 -8.42 -22.72
C VAL A 383 10.01 -8.16 -23.90
N LEU A 384 9.56 -7.37 -24.90
CA LEU A 384 10.33 -7.08 -26.10
C LEU A 384 11.63 -6.32 -25.80
N SER A 385 11.60 -5.38 -24.84
CA SER A 385 12.79 -4.62 -24.44
C SER A 385 13.67 -5.32 -23.41
N ASN A 386 13.23 -6.47 -22.88
CA ASN A 386 13.83 -7.11 -21.70
C ASN A 386 14.01 -6.12 -20.53
N THR A 387 12.94 -5.39 -20.21
CA THR A 387 12.90 -4.41 -19.11
C THR A 387 11.64 -4.53 -18.26
N ARG A 388 11.74 -4.10 -17.00
CA ARG A 388 10.62 -3.97 -16.07
C ARG A 388 10.67 -2.65 -15.31
N VAL A 389 9.50 -2.16 -14.94
CA VAL A 389 9.37 -1.01 -14.04
C VAL A 389 9.27 -1.54 -12.61
N MET A 390 10.15 -1.07 -11.75
CA MET A 390 10.23 -1.44 -10.34
C MET A 390 10.16 -0.21 -9.45
N THR A 391 9.82 -0.41 -8.18
CA THR A 391 10.05 0.59 -7.13
C THR A 391 11.55 0.71 -6.86
N GLU A 392 12.04 1.90 -6.49
CA GLU A 392 13.45 2.07 -6.14
C GLU A 392 13.85 1.21 -4.94
N ALA A 393 12.99 1.16 -3.92
CA ALA A 393 13.16 0.24 -2.79
C ALA A 393 13.24 -1.22 -3.26
N GLY A 394 12.42 -1.61 -4.24
CA GLY A 394 12.45 -2.94 -4.85
C GLY A 394 13.73 -3.25 -5.62
N VAL A 395 14.28 -2.27 -6.34
CA VAL A 395 15.59 -2.39 -7.00
C VAL A 395 16.69 -2.60 -5.96
N THR A 396 16.73 -1.76 -4.93
CA THR A 396 17.70 -1.87 -3.83
C THR A 396 17.58 -3.21 -3.12
N LEU A 397 16.36 -3.67 -2.81
CA LEU A 397 16.14 -4.94 -2.15
C LEU A 397 16.54 -6.13 -3.03
N MET A 398 16.25 -6.12 -4.34
CA MET A 398 16.71 -7.18 -5.26
C MET A 398 18.24 -7.23 -5.32
N ARG A 399 18.91 -6.08 -5.34
CA ARG A 399 20.39 -6.02 -5.32
C ARG A 399 20.94 -6.55 -4.00
N LYS A 400 20.36 -6.14 -2.87
CA LYS A 400 20.70 -6.67 -1.55
C LYS A 400 20.44 -8.17 -1.43
N ARG A 401 19.38 -8.70 -2.06
CA ARG A 401 19.12 -10.16 -2.12
C ARG A 401 20.14 -10.93 -2.97
N LYS A 402 20.80 -10.29 -3.93
CA LYS A 402 21.94 -10.89 -4.65
C LYS A 402 23.22 -10.85 -3.82
N LEU A 403 23.32 -9.91 -2.87
CA LEU A 403 24.41 -9.89 -1.90
C LEU A 403 24.14 -10.97 -0.85
N VAL A 404 24.61 -12.17 -1.17
CA VAL A 404 24.63 -13.31 -0.27
C VAL A 404 26.05 -13.42 0.26
N LEU A 405 26.19 -13.44 1.59
CA LEU A 405 27.44 -13.69 2.28
C LEU A 405 27.29 -14.95 3.13
N ASP A 406 28.25 -15.84 3.05
CA ASP A 406 28.30 -17.03 3.91
C ASP A 406 28.55 -16.67 5.38
N VAL A 407 28.44 -17.66 6.27
CA VAL A 407 28.56 -17.42 7.72
C VAL A 407 29.92 -16.86 8.10
N ASP A 408 30.99 -17.28 7.43
CA ASP A 408 32.36 -16.87 7.76
C ASP A 408 32.67 -15.49 7.17
N GLU A 409 32.17 -15.19 5.97
CA GLU A 409 32.18 -13.86 5.37
C GLU A 409 31.43 -12.83 6.24
N VAL A 410 30.28 -13.19 6.82
CA VAL A 410 29.55 -12.32 7.74
C VAL A 410 30.36 -12.03 9.01
N ARG A 411 31.02 -13.03 9.60
CA ARG A 411 31.90 -12.83 10.75
C ARG A 411 33.11 -11.96 10.40
N ALA A 412 33.72 -12.18 9.24
CA ALA A 412 34.82 -11.36 8.76
C ALA A 412 34.38 -9.90 8.55
N LEU A 413 33.18 -9.70 7.99
CA LEU A 413 32.57 -8.38 7.82
C LEU A 413 32.33 -7.69 9.17
N GLU A 414 31.77 -8.37 10.15
CA GLU A 414 31.61 -7.85 11.53
C GLU A 414 32.95 -7.44 12.14
N GLY A 415 34.00 -8.26 11.94
CA GLY A 415 35.35 -7.96 12.38
C GLY A 415 35.95 -6.71 11.70
N LEU A 416 35.70 -6.51 10.41
CA LEU A 416 36.12 -5.31 9.68
C LEU A 416 35.39 -4.06 10.19
N ILE A 417 34.08 -4.15 10.42
CA ILE A 417 33.27 -3.06 10.97
C ILE A 417 33.75 -2.67 12.38
N ALA A 418 34.05 -3.66 13.22
CA ALA A 418 34.59 -3.44 14.56
C ALA A 418 35.94 -2.73 14.54
N LYS A 419 36.84 -3.11 13.62
CA LYS A 419 38.14 -2.45 13.44
C LYS A 419 38.02 -1.00 12.96
N ASP A 420 36.96 -0.66 12.23
CA ASP A 420 36.71 0.67 11.67
C ASP A 420 35.96 1.60 12.66
N GLY A 421 35.73 1.14 13.90
CA GLY A 421 35.26 1.97 15.02
C GLY A 421 33.82 1.72 15.48
N THR A 422 33.06 0.81 14.84
CA THR A 422 31.72 0.43 15.31
C THR A 422 31.77 -0.90 16.07
N PRO A 423 31.76 -0.90 17.42
CA PRO A 423 31.94 -2.13 18.19
C PRO A 423 30.78 -3.12 18.00
N LEU A 424 31.03 -4.40 18.24
CA LEU A 424 30.01 -5.46 18.12
C LEU A 424 28.79 -5.22 19.03
N SER A 425 28.98 -4.58 20.19
CA SER A 425 27.88 -4.20 21.09
C SER A 425 26.94 -3.18 20.45
N GLU A 426 27.47 -2.26 19.66
CA GLU A 426 26.66 -1.30 18.92
C GLU A 426 25.93 -1.96 17.74
N LEU A 427 26.54 -2.92 17.06
CA LEU A 427 25.85 -3.73 16.05
C LEU A 427 24.68 -4.51 16.67
N MET A 428 24.89 -5.13 17.84
CA MET A 428 23.86 -5.82 18.62
C MET A 428 22.72 -4.88 19.04
N GLU A 429 23.06 -3.66 19.48
CA GLU A 429 22.08 -2.63 19.82
C GLU A 429 21.21 -2.24 18.61
N ARG A 430 21.82 -2.09 17.43
CA ARG A 430 21.10 -1.81 16.18
C ARG A 430 20.26 -3.01 15.71
N ALA A 431 20.75 -4.23 15.89
CA ALA A 431 20.07 -5.46 15.54
C ALA A 431 18.79 -5.66 16.37
N GLY A 432 18.89 -5.56 17.70
CA GLY A 432 17.73 -5.65 18.58
C GLY A 432 16.70 -4.56 18.33
N ARG A 433 17.15 -3.33 17.99
CA ARG A 433 16.25 -2.23 17.57
C ARG A 433 15.44 -2.57 16.33
N ALA A 434 16.10 -3.07 15.29
CA ALA A 434 15.43 -3.42 14.04
C ALA A 434 14.32 -4.46 14.25
N VAL A 435 14.55 -5.43 15.15
CA VAL A 435 13.56 -6.44 15.52
C VAL A 435 12.41 -5.83 16.32
N ALA A 436 12.71 -5.02 17.35
CA ALA A 436 11.70 -4.35 18.16
C ALA A 436 10.78 -3.45 17.32
N GLU A 437 11.32 -2.72 16.34
CA GLU A 437 10.55 -1.91 15.41
C GLU A 437 9.59 -2.74 14.54
N GLU A 438 10.02 -3.91 14.05
CA GLU A 438 9.14 -4.79 13.31
C GLU A 438 8.05 -5.37 14.23
N VAL A 439 8.37 -5.80 15.47
CA VAL A 439 7.36 -6.25 16.44
C VAL A 439 6.30 -5.16 16.69
N ARG A 440 6.72 -3.91 16.93
CA ARG A 440 5.81 -2.76 17.12
C ARG A 440 4.98 -2.43 15.88
N ALA A 441 5.51 -2.67 14.69
CA ALA A 441 4.73 -2.47 13.46
C ALA A 441 3.56 -3.45 13.36
N TRP A 442 3.70 -4.64 13.98
CA TRP A 442 2.70 -5.72 13.96
C TRP A 442 1.74 -5.68 15.14
N VAL A 443 2.28 -5.41 16.32
CA VAL A 443 1.55 -5.26 17.57
C VAL A 443 1.73 -3.80 17.99
N PRO A 444 0.92 -2.85 17.47
CA PRO A 444 1.15 -1.41 17.70
C PRO A 444 0.71 -0.92 19.07
N ASP A 445 -0.22 -1.64 19.70
CA ASP A 445 -0.70 -1.36 21.05
C ASP A 445 0.12 -2.22 22.03
N PRO A 446 0.65 -1.66 23.13
CA PRO A 446 1.41 -2.44 24.10
C PRO A 446 0.64 -3.64 24.60
N ALA A 447 1.18 -4.83 24.31
CA ALA A 447 0.57 -6.11 24.66
C ALA A 447 1.65 -7.14 24.99
N PRO A 448 1.31 -8.26 25.66
CA PRO A 448 2.30 -9.23 26.11
C PRO A 448 3.18 -9.78 24.97
N VAL A 449 4.50 -9.68 25.13
CA VAL A 449 5.51 -10.22 24.21
C VAL A 449 6.40 -11.20 24.94
N VAL A 450 6.64 -12.36 24.34
CA VAL A 450 7.60 -13.35 24.84
C VAL A 450 8.86 -13.32 23.98
N VAL A 451 10.03 -13.17 24.60
CA VAL A 451 11.33 -13.22 23.92
C VAL A 451 12.09 -14.46 24.39
N LEU A 452 12.37 -15.38 23.48
CA LEU A 452 13.15 -16.59 23.76
C LEU A 452 14.62 -16.32 23.41
N ALA A 453 15.47 -16.11 24.40
CA ALA A 453 16.88 -15.72 24.21
C ALA A 453 17.83 -16.88 24.55
N GLY A 454 18.75 -17.18 23.64
CA GLY A 454 19.83 -18.14 23.88
C GLY A 454 21.01 -17.54 24.65
N ALA A 455 22.03 -18.36 24.93
CA ALA A 455 23.25 -17.91 25.62
C ALA A 455 24.33 -17.26 24.71
N GLY A 456 24.06 -17.15 23.41
CA GLY A 456 24.99 -16.61 22.40
C GLY A 456 24.64 -15.18 21.95
N ASN A 457 25.33 -14.70 20.91
CA ASN A 457 25.10 -13.35 20.38
C ASN A 457 23.68 -13.11 19.87
N ASN A 458 23.03 -14.11 19.26
CA ASN A 458 21.62 -14.00 18.87
C ASN A 458 20.72 -13.75 20.09
N GLY A 459 21.04 -14.36 21.24
CA GLY A 459 20.35 -14.11 22.49
C GLY A 459 20.57 -12.69 22.99
N GLY A 460 21.79 -12.16 22.85
CA GLY A 460 22.11 -10.76 23.13
C GLY A 460 21.26 -9.77 22.32
N ASP A 461 21.04 -10.02 21.03
CA ASP A 461 20.11 -9.24 20.20
C ASP A 461 18.66 -9.32 20.75
N GLY A 462 18.27 -10.48 21.26
CA GLY A 462 17.01 -10.70 21.98
C GLY A 462 16.89 -9.88 23.26
N TRP A 463 17.94 -9.78 24.06
CA TRP A 463 17.97 -8.94 25.26
C TRP A 463 17.80 -7.45 24.93
N VAL A 464 18.46 -6.96 23.88
CA VAL A 464 18.26 -5.60 23.37
C VAL A 464 16.81 -5.40 22.92
N CYS A 465 16.28 -6.32 22.11
CA CYS A 465 14.90 -6.25 21.62
C CYS A 465 13.89 -6.19 22.79
N ALA A 466 14.10 -7.00 23.83
CA ALA A 466 13.26 -7.03 25.03
C ALA A 466 13.29 -5.70 25.78
N ARG A 467 14.48 -5.11 25.98
CA ARG A 467 14.62 -3.78 26.62
C ARG A 467 13.86 -2.72 25.85
N MET A 468 14.09 -2.61 24.53
CA MET A 468 13.47 -1.56 23.70
C MET A 468 11.95 -1.67 23.62
N LEU A 469 11.41 -2.89 23.62
CA LEU A 469 9.98 -3.09 23.71
C LEU A 469 9.44 -2.66 25.09
N ALA A 470 10.15 -2.99 26.17
CA ALA A 470 9.75 -2.59 27.52
C ALA A 470 9.84 -1.07 27.74
N GLU A 471 10.85 -0.38 27.19
CA GLU A 471 10.96 1.09 27.18
C GLU A 471 9.76 1.77 26.51
N GLU A 472 9.13 1.10 25.55
CA GLU A 472 7.93 1.55 24.84
C GLU A 472 6.63 1.09 25.54
N GLY A 473 6.74 0.50 26.74
CA GLY A 473 5.62 0.13 27.60
C GLY A 473 5.03 -1.27 27.35
N TYR A 474 5.66 -2.11 26.53
CA TYR A 474 5.18 -3.47 26.29
C TYR A 474 5.45 -4.34 27.53
N PRO A 475 4.47 -5.14 28.01
CA PRO A 475 4.74 -6.20 28.96
C PRO A 475 5.59 -7.29 28.29
N VAL A 476 6.89 -7.36 28.64
CA VAL A 476 7.82 -8.32 28.03
C VAL A 476 8.19 -9.39 29.04
N THR A 477 8.03 -10.66 28.65
CA THR A 477 8.62 -11.81 29.34
C THR A 477 9.80 -12.32 28.51
N LEU A 478 11.02 -12.14 29.01
CA LEU A 478 12.23 -12.72 28.40
C LEU A 478 12.56 -14.07 29.07
N VAL A 479 12.79 -15.10 28.26
CA VAL A 479 13.15 -16.45 28.69
C VAL A 479 14.61 -16.71 28.32
N THR A 480 15.43 -17.09 29.29
CA THR A 480 16.88 -17.32 29.15
C THR A 480 17.30 -18.63 29.80
N PRO A 481 18.31 -19.36 29.29
CA PRO A 481 18.65 -20.69 29.80
C PRO A 481 19.40 -20.66 31.14
N ASP A 482 20.07 -19.54 31.44
CA ASP A 482 20.82 -19.31 32.67
C ASP A 482 20.82 -17.81 32.99
N ILE A 483 21.33 -17.45 34.18
CA ILE A 483 21.51 -16.07 34.62
C ILE A 483 22.53 -15.31 33.75
N ALA A 484 22.38 -13.99 33.67
CA ALA A 484 23.18 -13.18 32.78
C ALA A 484 24.69 -13.25 33.06
N GLU A 485 25.08 -13.33 34.33
CA GLU A 485 26.47 -13.42 34.79
C GLU A 485 27.19 -14.68 34.28
N ARG A 486 26.45 -15.74 33.95
CA ARG A 486 26.99 -17.03 33.49
C ARG A 486 27.06 -17.16 31.97
N MET A 487 26.52 -16.20 31.22
CA MET A 487 26.68 -16.18 29.77
C MET A 487 28.16 -16.00 29.42
N LYS A 488 28.66 -16.77 28.45
CA LYS A 488 30.09 -16.71 28.04
C LYS A 488 30.34 -15.84 26.82
N ALA A 489 29.32 -15.65 25.98
CA ALA A 489 29.45 -14.90 24.75
C ALA A 489 29.48 -13.39 25.03
N GLU A 490 30.48 -12.69 24.50
CA GLU A 490 30.51 -11.23 24.44
C GLU A 490 30.20 -10.79 22.99
N PRO A 491 29.43 -9.71 22.80
CA PRO A 491 28.93 -8.77 23.81
C PRO A 491 27.61 -9.19 24.50
N ALA A 492 27.08 -10.38 24.25
CA ALA A 492 25.76 -10.79 24.78
C ALA A 492 25.68 -10.71 26.31
N ARG A 493 26.73 -11.13 27.03
CA ARG A 493 26.79 -11.09 28.49
C ARG A 493 26.73 -9.66 29.03
N SER A 494 27.61 -8.79 28.55
CA SER A 494 27.65 -7.38 28.98
C SER A 494 26.33 -6.65 28.66
N THR A 495 25.74 -6.92 27.51
CA THR A 495 24.41 -6.41 27.12
C THR A 495 23.31 -6.88 28.07
N ALA A 496 23.24 -8.17 28.38
CA ALA A 496 22.21 -8.70 29.28
C ALA A 496 22.29 -8.09 30.69
N LEU A 497 23.52 -7.92 31.21
CA LEU A 497 23.73 -7.24 32.50
C LEU A 497 23.30 -5.77 32.47
N ALA A 498 23.61 -5.05 31.39
CA ALA A 498 23.17 -3.67 31.21
C ALA A 498 21.63 -3.57 31.14
N VAL A 499 20.98 -4.45 30.37
CA VAL A 499 19.52 -4.49 30.25
C VAL A 499 18.85 -4.75 31.59
N LEU A 500 19.38 -5.66 32.42
CA LEU A 500 18.86 -5.91 33.76
C LEU A 500 18.99 -4.67 34.65
N ALA A 501 20.14 -3.97 34.59
CA ALA A 501 20.36 -2.75 35.35
C ALA A 501 19.41 -1.62 34.92
N ASP A 502 19.21 -1.46 33.61
CA ASP A 502 18.27 -0.48 33.03
C ASP A 502 16.83 -0.80 33.43
N ALA A 503 16.41 -2.06 33.33
CA ALA A 503 15.08 -2.49 33.71
C ALA A 503 14.77 -2.23 35.19
N ALA A 504 15.74 -2.46 36.07
CA ALA A 504 15.60 -2.18 37.50
C ALA A 504 15.56 -0.68 37.80
N ARG A 505 16.45 0.11 37.18
CA ARG A 505 16.54 1.56 37.37
C ARG A 505 15.29 2.28 36.89
N ASP A 506 14.83 1.93 35.70
CA ASP A 506 13.76 2.63 34.99
C ASP A 506 12.38 1.98 35.21
N LYS A 507 12.32 0.92 36.04
CA LYS A 507 11.12 0.13 36.36
C LYS A 507 10.37 -0.34 35.11
N LEU A 508 11.15 -0.84 34.15
CA LEU A 508 10.61 -1.31 32.89
C LEU A 508 9.69 -2.53 33.11
N PRO A 509 8.62 -2.69 32.31
CA PRO A 509 7.75 -3.87 32.33
C PRO A 509 8.42 -5.10 31.69
N LEU A 510 9.65 -5.42 32.11
CA LEU A 510 10.46 -6.55 31.65
C LEU A 510 10.62 -7.57 32.77
N ARG A 511 10.06 -8.77 32.58
CA ARG A 511 10.22 -9.92 33.47
C ARG A 511 11.14 -10.95 32.83
N VAL A 512 12.14 -11.41 33.58
CA VAL A 512 13.07 -12.45 33.12
C VAL A 512 12.77 -13.78 33.79
N LEU A 513 12.57 -14.82 32.99
CA LEU A 513 12.42 -16.20 33.43
C LEU A 513 13.66 -17.00 33.07
N VAL A 514 14.35 -17.51 34.08
CA VAL A 514 15.55 -18.32 33.93
C VAL A 514 15.18 -19.80 33.97
N ALA A 515 15.46 -20.53 32.89
CA ALA A 515 15.19 -21.95 32.74
C ALA A 515 13.77 -22.36 33.25
N PRO A 516 12.69 -21.73 32.76
CA PRO A 516 11.34 -22.06 33.23
C PRO A 516 10.97 -23.51 32.90
N SER A 517 10.07 -24.07 33.71
CA SER A 517 9.42 -25.34 33.37
C SER A 517 8.56 -25.18 32.11
N ALA A 518 8.22 -26.31 31.48
CA ALA A 518 7.37 -26.31 30.29
C ALA A 518 6.01 -25.64 30.55
N ASP A 519 5.39 -25.89 31.71
CA ASP A 519 4.08 -25.35 32.06
C ASP A 519 4.09 -23.82 32.17
N ILE A 520 5.11 -23.25 32.86
CA ILE A 520 5.26 -21.80 32.97
C ILE A 520 5.45 -21.18 31.59
N LEU A 521 6.30 -21.79 30.75
CA LEU A 521 6.51 -21.27 29.40
C LEU A 521 5.25 -21.33 28.53
N ASP A 522 4.47 -22.41 28.62
CA ASP A 522 3.22 -22.55 27.90
C ASP A 522 2.20 -21.47 28.31
N GLU A 523 2.08 -21.16 29.61
CA GLU A 523 1.21 -20.08 30.12
C GLU A 523 1.61 -18.71 29.56
N GLU A 524 2.91 -18.39 29.54
CA GLU A 524 3.41 -17.13 28.99
C GLU A 524 3.13 -17.02 27.47
N LEU A 525 3.33 -18.11 26.73
CA LEU A 525 3.07 -18.16 25.29
C LEU A 525 1.57 -18.09 24.97
N GLU A 526 0.69 -18.57 25.84
CA GLU A 526 -0.76 -18.46 25.66
C GLU A 526 -1.24 -17.01 25.65
N GLY A 527 -0.77 -16.21 26.61
CA GLY A 527 -1.09 -14.79 26.72
C GLY A 527 -0.39 -13.87 25.72
N ALA A 528 0.63 -14.37 25.02
CA ALA A 528 1.44 -13.58 24.11
C ALA A 528 0.69 -13.16 22.84
N GLN A 529 0.90 -11.90 22.43
CA GLN A 529 0.49 -11.37 21.13
C GLN A 529 1.64 -11.44 20.10
N ALA A 530 2.89 -11.47 20.58
CA ALA A 530 4.07 -11.73 19.77
C ALA A 530 5.08 -12.65 20.48
N VAL A 531 5.80 -13.44 19.70
CA VAL A 531 6.88 -14.31 20.16
C VAL A 531 8.13 -14.01 19.33
N VAL A 532 9.23 -13.67 19.99
CA VAL A 532 10.52 -13.37 19.38
C VAL A 532 11.47 -14.55 19.62
N ASP A 533 11.95 -15.16 18.55
CA ASP A 533 12.95 -16.21 18.52
C ASP A 533 14.35 -15.61 18.38
N ALA A 534 15.08 -15.62 19.49
CA ALA A 534 16.47 -15.17 19.62
C ALA A 534 17.34 -16.31 20.19
N VAL A 535 16.95 -17.57 19.95
CA VAL A 535 17.56 -18.73 20.63
C VAL A 535 18.89 -19.14 19.98
N LEU A 536 18.90 -19.37 18.67
CA LEU A 536 20.07 -19.79 17.89
C LEU A 536 20.17 -18.93 16.63
N GLY A 537 21.38 -18.50 16.28
CA GLY A 537 21.65 -17.72 15.06
C GLY A 537 22.58 -18.46 14.09
N THR A 538 23.40 -17.70 13.35
CA THR A 538 24.37 -18.22 12.36
C THR A 538 25.35 -19.27 12.87
N GLY A 539 25.62 -19.31 14.18
CA GLY A 539 26.50 -20.30 14.80
C GLY A 539 25.95 -21.73 14.85
N PHE A 540 24.68 -21.96 14.52
CA PHE A 540 24.08 -23.29 14.54
C PHE A 540 24.33 -24.09 13.24
N SER A 541 24.86 -25.30 13.40
CA SER A 541 25.17 -26.23 12.29
C SER A 541 24.74 -27.68 12.53
N GLY A 542 24.00 -27.96 13.62
CA GLY A 542 23.58 -29.31 13.99
C GLY A 542 22.33 -29.81 13.27
N GLU A 543 22.09 -31.12 13.33
CA GLU A 543 20.85 -31.75 12.83
C GLU A 543 19.72 -31.82 13.88
N GLU A 544 20.07 -31.65 15.16
CA GLU A 544 19.14 -31.62 16.29
C GLU A 544 19.42 -30.43 17.21
N VAL A 545 18.35 -29.82 17.71
CA VAL A 545 18.44 -28.77 18.73
C VAL A 545 18.47 -29.41 20.11
N ARG A 546 19.39 -28.97 20.97
CA ARG A 546 19.54 -29.48 22.34
C ARG A 546 18.53 -28.85 23.29
N GLU A 547 18.21 -29.55 24.39
CA GLU A 547 17.45 -28.96 25.49
C GLU A 547 18.27 -27.87 26.22
N PRO A 548 17.63 -26.83 26.79
CA PRO A 548 16.17 -26.60 26.86
C PRO A 548 15.57 -25.95 25.60
N TYR A 549 16.39 -25.54 24.64
CA TYR A 549 15.96 -24.79 23.46
C TYR A 549 14.95 -25.56 22.60
N ALA A 550 15.12 -26.88 22.47
CA ALA A 550 14.19 -27.73 21.73
C ALA A 550 12.77 -27.67 22.32
N SER A 551 12.64 -27.75 23.65
CA SER A 551 11.33 -27.62 24.31
C SER A 551 10.68 -26.26 24.07
N TRP A 552 11.47 -25.18 24.09
CA TRP A 552 10.94 -23.83 23.84
C TRP A 552 10.43 -23.66 22.40
N ILE A 553 11.17 -24.15 21.42
CA ILE A 553 10.77 -24.12 20.01
C ILE A 553 9.47 -24.93 19.82
N ARG A 554 9.35 -26.11 20.45
CA ARG A 554 8.13 -26.93 20.38
C ARG A 554 6.93 -26.20 20.98
N ALA A 555 7.09 -25.54 22.13
CA ALA A 555 6.02 -24.78 22.78
C ALA A 555 5.54 -23.61 21.90
N ALA A 556 6.47 -22.82 21.34
CA ALA A 556 6.13 -21.71 20.45
C ALA A 556 5.43 -22.18 19.16
N ASN A 557 5.93 -23.25 18.53
CA ASN A 557 5.30 -23.82 17.34
C ASN A 557 3.91 -24.40 17.66
N ARG A 558 3.72 -25.02 18.83
CA ARG A 558 2.41 -25.49 19.29
C ARG A 558 1.43 -24.32 19.37
N ARG A 559 1.82 -23.22 20.03
CA ARG A 559 0.98 -22.02 20.14
C ARG A 559 0.62 -21.41 18.78
N ARG A 560 1.53 -21.48 17.81
CA ARG A 560 1.33 -21.01 16.43
C ARG A 560 0.32 -21.85 15.64
N PHE A 561 0.41 -23.17 15.73
CA PHE A 561 -0.38 -24.07 14.87
C PHE A 561 -1.66 -24.59 15.53
N GLU A 562 -1.66 -24.75 16.86
CA GLU A 562 -2.80 -25.32 17.62
C GLU A 562 -3.69 -24.25 18.25
N GLY A 563 -3.21 -23.02 18.47
CA GLY A 563 -3.94 -21.95 19.18
C GLY A 563 -3.85 -22.09 20.71
N ALA A 564 -4.63 -21.31 21.46
CA ALA A 564 -4.66 -21.38 22.93
C ALA A 564 -5.28 -22.70 23.46
N ARG A 565 -4.77 -23.26 24.57
CA ARG A 565 -5.36 -24.47 25.19
C ARG A 565 -6.79 -24.16 25.64
N GLY A 566 -7.76 -24.94 25.14
CA GLY A 566 -9.19 -24.82 25.50
C GLY A 566 -10.14 -24.53 24.33
N ALA A 567 -9.63 -24.11 23.17
CA ALA A 567 -10.45 -24.01 21.95
C ALA A 567 -10.60 -25.41 21.32
N GLY A 568 -11.59 -26.19 21.77
CA GLY A 568 -11.85 -27.55 21.27
C GLY A 568 -11.98 -27.63 19.75
N ARG A 569 -10.90 -28.00 19.06
CA ARG A 569 -10.90 -28.40 17.64
C ARG A 569 -9.92 -29.54 17.36
N GLY A 570 -10.48 -30.73 17.14
CA GLY A 570 -9.98 -31.78 16.24
C GLY A 570 -8.63 -32.42 16.57
N SER A 571 -8.67 -33.56 17.27
CA SER A 571 -7.63 -34.60 17.43
C SER A 571 -6.76 -34.86 16.17
N HIS A 572 -7.31 -34.63 14.97
CA HIS A 572 -6.64 -34.83 13.70
C HIS A 572 -5.50 -33.83 13.39
N ARG A 573 -5.56 -32.58 13.86
CA ARG A 573 -4.49 -31.57 13.66
C ARG A 573 -3.32 -31.78 14.62
N LYS A 574 -3.64 -32.10 15.88
CA LYS A 574 -2.67 -32.41 16.95
C LYS A 574 -1.72 -33.55 16.55
N ARG A 575 -2.29 -34.64 16.00
CA ARG A 575 -1.52 -35.80 15.51
C ARG A 575 -0.70 -35.58 14.24
N ALA A 576 -1.00 -34.53 13.45
CA ALA A 576 -0.26 -34.22 12.23
C ALA A 576 1.01 -33.39 12.53
N CYS A 577 0.95 -32.53 13.55
CA CYS A 577 2.11 -31.75 14.00
C CYS A 577 3.10 -32.62 14.79
N GLU A 578 2.60 -33.49 15.68
CA GLU A 578 3.42 -34.47 16.41
C GLU A 578 4.16 -35.46 15.47
N ARG A 579 3.65 -35.68 14.25
CA ARG A 579 4.27 -36.54 13.22
C ARG A 579 5.18 -35.80 12.24
N GLY A 580 5.28 -34.47 12.33
CA GLY A 580 6.04 -33.66 11.37
C GLY A 580 5.42 -33.59 9.98
N ASP A 581 4.10 -33.80 9.81
CA ASP A 581 3.46 -33.82 8.49
C ASP A 581 3.46 -32.44 7.78
N HIS A 582 3.69 -31.36 8.52
CA HIS A 582 3.92 -30.02 7.97
C HIS A 582 5.23 -29.90 7.18
N GLU A 583 6.18 -30.82 7.45
CA GLU A 583 7.46 -30.96 6.75
C GLU A 583 7.31 -31.62 5.36
N ARG A 584 6.16 -32.26 5.05
CA ARG A 584 6.01 -33.13 3.84
C ARG A 584 5.17 -32.57 2.68
N ARG A 585 4.42 -31.48 2.85
CA ARG A 585 3.49 -30.98 1.80
C ARG A 585 4.18 -30.03 0.82
N GLY A 586 3.95 -30.20 -0.49
CA GLY A 586 4.59 -29.48 -1.61
C GLY A 586 4.50 -27.94 -1.60
N GLU A 587 5.33 -27.34 -2.44
CA GLU A 587 5.87 -25.97 -2.43
C GLU A 587 4.86 -24.81 -2.55
N CYS A 588 5.21 -23.69 -1.91
CA CYS A 588 4.77 -22.30 -2.15
C CYS A 588 3.64 -21.66 -1.31
N ALA A 589 3.04 -22.33 -0.31
CA ALA A 589 2.08 -21.68 0.60
C ALA A 589 2.59 -21.62 2.06
N LEU A 590 2.42 -20.45 2.71
CA LEU A 590 2.58 -20.32 4.17
C LEU A 590 1.70 -21.37 4.87
N VAL A 591 2.26 -22.07 5.86
CA VAL A 591 1.51 -23.08 6.61
C VAL A 591 0.36 -22.39 7.35
N PRO A 592 -0.90 -22.87 7.25
CA PRO A 592 -2.04 -22.25 7.92
C PRO A 592 -1.80 -22.21 9.44
N LYS A 593 -1.78 -21.01 10.03
CA LYS A 593 -1.69 -20.80 11.47
C LYS A 593 -3.07 -20.74 12.13
N ALA A 594 -3.12 -20.91 13.45
CA ALA A 594 -4.35 -20.69 14.20
C ALA A 594 -4.80 -19.21 14.08
N HIS A 595 -6.11 -18.95 14.15
CA HIS A 595 -6.66 -17.59 13.97
C HIS A 595 -6.17 -16.63 15.07
N ASP A 596 -5.95 -17.15 16.26
CA ASP A 596 -5.46 -16.48 17.47
C ASP A 596 -3.95 -16.68 17.69
N ALA A 597 -3.21 -17.13 16.67
CA ALA A 597 -1.76 -17.33 16.78
C ALA A 597 -1.02 -15.99 16.98
N PRO A 598 -0.03 -15.93 17.90
CA PRO A 598 0.78 -14.74 18.06
C PRO A 598 1.60 -14.47 16.79
N PHE A 599 2.03 -13.21 16.64
CA PHE A 599 2.99 -12.85 15.61
C PHE A 599 4.38 -13.41 15.96
N ALA A 600 4.90 -14.32 15.15
CA ALA A 600 6.20 -14.97 15.40
C ALA A 600 7.31 -14.28 14.59
N VAL A 601 8.36 -13.79 15.26
CA VAL A 601 9.52 -13.15 14.62
C VAL A 601 10.77 -13.90 14.99
N SER A 602 11.68 -14.12 14.04
CA SER A 602 13.01 -14.67 14.31
C SER A 602 14.10 -13.64 14.06
N ILE A 603 15.04 -13.57 14.99
CA ILE A 603 16.26 -12.76 14.88
C ILE A 603 17.30 -13.56 14.11
N ASP A 604 17.79 -12.92 13.06
CA ASP A 604 18.77 -13.38 12.09
C ASP A 604 18.36 -14.58 11.23
N VAL A 605 18.13 -15.74 11.86
CA VAL A 605 17.80 -17.01 11.23
C VAL A 605 16.88 -17.78 12.18
N PRO A 606 15.80 -18.46 11.70
CA PRO A 606 14.96 -19.29 12.56
C PRO A 606 15.77 -20.32 13.32
N SER A 607 15.57 -20.40 14.63
CA SER A 607 16.30 -21.34 15.47
C SER A 607 16.06 -22.77 15.01
N GLY A 608 17.16 -23.52 14.85
CA GLY A 608 17.13 -24.85 14.24
C GLY A 608 17.24 -24.84 12.72
N LEU A 609 17.41 -23.70 12.04
CA LEU A 609 17.70 -23.64 10.61
C LEU A 609 19.19 -23.33 10.39
N SER A 610 19.85 -24.10 9.52
CA SER A 610 21.23 -23.81 9.13
C SER A 610 21.31 -22.56 8.24
N ALA A 611 21.99 -21.53 8.72
CA ALA A 611 22.24 -20.29 7.97
C ALA A 611 23.01 -20.54 6.66
N GLN A 612 23.85 -21.58 6.62
CA GLN A 612 24.67 -21.91 5.46
C GLN A 612 23.92 -22.76 4.43
N THR A 613 23.17 -23.76 4.88
CA THR A 613 22.62 -24.78 3.96
C THR A 613 21.11 -24.68 3.76
N GLY A 614 20.40 -23.96 4.64
CA GLY A 614 18.94 -23.91 4.65
C GLY A 614 18.28 -25.21 5.12
N ARG A 615 19.06 -26.18 5.61
CA ARG A 615 18.54 -27.42 6.21
C ARG A 615 17.97 -27.13 7.60
N ALA A 616 16.76 -27.61 7.86
CA ALA A 616 16.10 -27.51 9.16
C ALA A 616 16.44 -28.73 10.02
N ALA A 617 16.90 -28.46 11.23
CA ALA A 617 17.05 -29.41 12.33
C ALA A 617 15.72 -29.69 13.02
N ARG A 618 15.72 -30.67 13.93
CA ARG A 618 14.55 -31.00 14.75
C ARG A 618 14.73 -30.58 16.21
N PRO A 619 13.77 -29.80 16.78
CA PRO A 619 12.76 -28.98 16.11
C PRO A 619 13.36 -27.70 15.45
N CYS A 620 12.63 -27.10 14.50
CA CYS A 620 12.94 -25.79 13.90
C CYS A 620 11.79 -24.80 14.16
N PHE A 621 12.12 -23.55 14.47
CA PHE A 621 11.15 -22.48 14.74
C PHE A 621 10.48 -22.00 13.45
N PHE A 622 9.17 -21.79 13.48
CA PHE A 622 8.42 -21.26 12.33
C PHE A 622 8.01 -19.80 12.57
N ALA A 623 8.67 -18.88 11.88
CA ALA A 623 8.39 -17.45 11.94
C ALA A 623 7.30 -17.01 10.93
N ASP A 624 6.59 -15.92 11.26
CA ASP A 624 5.92 -15.09 10.27
C ASP A 624 6.92 -14.16 9.57
N LEU A 625 7.95 -13.73 10.29
CA LEU A 625 8.99 -12.81 9.84
C LEU A 625 10.38 -13.21 10.36
N THR A 626 11.39 -13.25 9.50
CA THR A 626 12.80 -13.32 9.90
C THR A 626 13.48 -11.99 9.58
N VAL A 627 14.12 -11.38 10.58
CA VAL A 627 14.94 -10.17 10.41
C VAL A 627 16.41 -10.60 10.35
N THR A 628 16.95 -10.74 9.14
CA THR A 628 18.36 -11.08 8.91
C THR A 628 19.26 -9.85 8.93
N MET A 629 20.47 -9.99 9.49
CA MET A 629 21.38 -8.87 9.75
C MET A 629 22.49 -8.77 8.69
N LEU A 630 22.90 -7.55 8.33
CA LEU A 630 24.01 -7.19 7.43
C LEU A 630 23.84 -7.63 5.96
N ALA A 631 23.73 -8.94 5.71
CA ALA A 631 23.53 -9.54 4.40
C ALA A 631 22.63 -10.78 4.48
N PHE A 632 22.12 -11.23 3.32
CA PHE A 632 21.42 -12.51 3.25
C PHE A 632 22.43 -13.66 3.41
N LYS A 633 22.05 -14.68 4.18
CA LYS A 633 22.83 -15.92 4.30
C LYS A 633 22.40 -16.93 3.23
N PRO A 634 23.26 -17.87 2.79
CA PRO A 634 22.93 -18.78 1.69
C PRO A 634 21.71 -19.66 2.01
N GLY A 635 21.56 -20.10 3.26
CA GLY A 635 20.41 -20.87 3.74
C GLY A 635 19.09 -20.09 3.82
N LEU A 636 19.14 -18.76 3.68
CA LEU A 636 17.97 -17.87 3.57
C LEU A 636 17.73 -17.42 2.12
N SER A 637 18.60 -17.81 1.18
CA SER A 637 18.54 -17.39 -0.22
C SER A 637 17.51 -18.22 -1.02
N SER A 638 17.15 -17.74 -2.23
CA SER A 638 15.96 -18.20 -2.96
C SER A 638 16.06 -19.64 -3.50
N PRO A 639 15.07 -20.54 -3.25
CA PRO A 639 13.88 -20.33 -2.43
C PRO A 639 14.19 -20.46 -0.94
N ALA A 640 13.80 -19.46 -0.16
CA ALA A 640 13.99 -19.49 1.28
C ALA A 640 13.18 -20.63 1.93
N PRO A 641 13.70 -21.30 2.97
CA PRO A 641 12.97 -22.28 3.74
C PRO A 641 11.69 -21.70 4.35
N ARG A 642 10.64 -22.53 4.46
CA ARG A 642 9.32 -22.10 4.97
C ARG A 642 9.35 -21.56 6.39
N ALA A 643 10.29 -22.06 7.19
CA ALA A 643 10.49 -21.65 8.57
C ALA A 643 10.76 -20.14 8.70
N CYS A 644 11.31 -19.51 7.65
CA CYS A 644 11.69 -18.10 7.67
C CYS A 644 10.51 -17.12 7.53
N GLY A 645 9.35 -17.58 7.07
CA GLY A 645 8.27 -16.67 6.68
C GLY A 645 8.76 -15.58 5.71
N VAL A 646 8.39 -14.33 5.98
CA VAL A 646 8.87 -13.16 5.25
C VAL A 646 10.28 -12.79 5.72
N ILE A 647 11.25 -12.63 4.81
CA ILE A 647 12.62 -12.24 5.19
C ILE A 647 12.85 -10.73 4.97
N ARG A 648 13.25 -10.05 6.04
CA ARG A 648 13.67 -8.64 6.10
C ARG A 648 15.17 -8.58 6.32
N LEU A 649 15.86 -7.72 5.56
CA LEU A 649 17.28 -7.45 5.79
C LEU A 649 17.42 -6.14 6.58
N ALA A 650 17.98 -6.21 7.78
CA ALA A 650 18.43 -5.06 8.56
C ALA A 650 19.90 -4.80 8.24
N THR A 651 20.22 -3.68 7.61
CA THR A 651 21.60 -3.41 7.15
C THR A 651 22.56 -3.06 8.28
N LEU A 652 22.07 -2.55 9.42
CA LEU A 652 22.81 -2.09 10.61
C LEU A 652 23.84 -0.98 10.35
N VAL A 653 24.67 -1.12 9.32
CA VAL A 653 25.68 -0.18 8.81
C VAL A 653 25.65 -0.17 7.28
N ASP A 654 26.40 0.73 6.65
CA ASP A 654 26.63 0.68 5.20
C ASP A 654 27.67 -0.37 4.85
N VAL A 655 27.20 -1.58 4.50
CA VAL A 655 28.07 -2.72 4.19
C VAL A 655 28.88 -2.52 2.91
N ASP A 656 28.42 -1.68 1.97
CA ASP A 656 29.06 -1.50 0.66
C ASP A 656 30.50 -0.98 0.80
N LEU A 657 30.80 -0.23 1.87
CA LEU A 657 32.14 0.27 2.21
C LEU A 657 33.16 -0.83 2.51
N TYR A 658 32.68 -2.00 2.96
CA TYR A 658 33.51 -3.11 3.42
C TYR A 658 33.58 -4.25 2.41
N LEU A 659 32.64 -4.31 1.45
CA LEU A 659 32.57 -5.41 0.48
C LEU A 659 33.80 -5.52 -0.42
N GLU A 660 34.41 -4.40 -0.82
CA GLU A 660 35.64 -4.42 -1.62
C GLU A 660 36.83 -4.97 -0.82
N ARG A 661 36.94 -4.60 0.47
CA ARG A 661 37.98 -5.12 1.37
C ARG A 661 37.78 -6.63 1.61
N LEU A 662 36.54 -7.04 1.89
CA LEU A 662 36.16 -8.44 2.09
C LEU A 662 36.51 -9.31 0.87
N ARG A 663 36.23 -8.81 -0.35
CA ARG A 663 36.54 -9.51 -1.61
C ARG A 663 38.03 -9.48 -1.98
N GLY A 664 38.74 -8.41 -1.60
CA GLY A 664 40.16 -8.24 -1.86
C GLY A 664 41.06 -9.17 -1.03
N ASP A 665 40.64 -9.48 0.21
CA ASP A 665 41.37 -10.41 1.08
C ASP A 665 41.15 -11.88 0.69
N GLY A 666 39.99 -12.23 0.13
CA GLY A 666 39.69 -13.59 -0.36
C GLY A 666 40.54 -14.06 -1.56
N HIS A 667 41.27 -13.17 -2.24
CA HIS A 667 42.17 -13.51 -3.35
C HIS A 667 43.65 -13.64 -2.94
N LYS A 668 43.98 -13.43 -1.66
CA LYS A 668 45.37 -13.55 -1.17
C LYS A 668 45.69 -14.91 -0.54
N GLU A 669 44.72 -15.82 -0.42
CA GLU A 669 44.90 -17.15 0.18
C GLU A 669 44.53 -18.32 -0.75
N ALA A 670 44.43 -18.11 -2.06
CA ALA A 670 44.20 -19.18 -3.05
C ALA A 670 45.48 -19.57 -3.80
#